data_AF-A0A3L7A7E6-F1
#
_entry.id   AF-A0A3L7A7E6-F1
#
_cell.length_a   1.000
_cell.length_b   1.000
_cell.length_c   1.000
_cell.angle_alpha   90.00
_cell.angle_beta   90.00
_cell.angle_gamma   90.00
#
_symmetry.space_group_name_H-M   'P 1'
#
loop_
_entity.id
_entity.type
_entity.pdbx_description
1 polymer ?
#
loop_
_entity_poly.entity_id
_entity_poly.type
_entity_poly.pdbx_seq_one_letter_code
_entity_poly.pdbx_strand_id
1 'polypeptide(L)'
;MSVRSRFLSGGLLFTLLLGLLVGFTPAISAQAADARDFNPGNLISDAQFFNGQAMTAAEVQSFLNGKVASCQSGFTCLKDFKMNTVSRPADAGKCAAYDGRNNETAAQIIARVGQACGISQKAILVLLEKEQGLVTLRNPSASRFTIATGYACPDTSACDAKYFGFYNQVYMAALQFKRYQASPTSWGHIAGRVNNVRLHPAASCGSTQVFIQNQATAGLYNYTPYQPNKAALANLYGVGDSCSSYGNRNFWRLFTDWFGAATDPSALVRTASNSSVYLVSDTRKHLVSDMTLLNNLAPLGNVSIVDQAYLDRFTTAQPVGRIMRAASGAMYLFDNGLRFAFDSCDRVSDYGGACNPAGYVQLTDDQVAKFTSGPALTSVVGLTTGQRFYIKSAQRREVADAASQTQAGIPAGFTMLSASAIASLKLGTPVIRDSLVVQNRDNSSLSYLYGTSRYPVTTSALNALRNNLKPYGSLSNESLGKLTANSTAFAGRVKVAGTGPTQLLTSDGRVEWAADSNDGSLPSVPATAALIAGYPLQGTVPAGGGVKGANSPVISRAADGKIRAYDAWTGFLRLNGSSTFVTLPDKSLAMLSTGSSQLTVGGLYRTAGNPNVYLIDGPKSKILLKSFDPASAAGMSLKVAYVSDAELKAYTDSGTPLGYGYVCGTNAYVAAGGTLVPVPDRTLYPVAYNSLDASTCAVFSKSKTPAPKFIRTGDGRIYLLDGGRKRAVDTMARYIALGGPSIGFLSVSFDFVKTIPDGPLA
;
A
#
# COMPACT_ATOMS: atom_id res chain seq x y z
N MET A 1 62.23 -6.86 -6.87
CA MET A 1 62.89 -8.15 -6.56
C MET A 1 62.43 -9.16 -7.60
N SER A 2 63.39 -9.66 -8.38
CA SER A 2 63.21 -10.58 -9.51
C SER A 2 63.36 -12.01 -9.04
N VAL A 3 62.53 -12.95 -9.49
CA VAL A 3 62.90 -14.35 -9.78
C VAL A 3 61.89 -14.87 -10.82
N ARG A 4 62.20 -14.87 -12.13
CA ARG A 4 62.86 -15.94 -12.90
C ARG A 4 62.14 -17.29 -12.88
N SER A 5 61.38 -17.51 -13.95
CA SER A 5 61.11 -18.81 -14.59
C SER A 5 62.41 -19.49 -15.01
N ARG A 6 62.44 -20.84 -15.04
CA ARG A 6 63.10 -21.67 -16.07
C ARG A 6 63.06 -23.21 -15.84
N PHE A 7 62.65 -23.90 -16.91
CA PHE A 7 62.98 -25.27 -17.41
C PHE A 7 62.59 -26.53 -16.63
N LEU A 8 61.87 -27.44 -17.30
CA LEU A 8 62.50 -28.65 -17.84
C LEU A 8 61.63 -29.32 -18.93
N SER A 9 62.25 -29.47 -20.09
CA SER A 9 61.78 -30.21 -21.25
C SER A 9 62.11 -31.70 -21.07
N GLY A 10 61.16 -32.57 -21.41
CA GLY A 10 61.40 -34.00 -21.61
C GLY A 10 60.51 -34.49 -22.74
N GLY A 11 61.10 -34.79 -23.89
CA GLY A 11 60.43 -35.39 -25.03
C GLY A 11 61.12 -36.69 -25.43
N LEU A 12 60.32 -37.74 -25.69
CA LEU A 12 60.61 -38.93 -26.52
C LEU A 12 59.28 -39.72 -26.60
N LEU A 13 58.48 -39.58 -27.67
CA LEU A 13 58.45 -40.32 -28.95
C LEU A 13 57.94 -41.78 -28.86
N PHE A 14 57.01 -42.09 -29.78
CA PHE A 14 56.45 -43.39 -30.21
C PHE A 14 55.29 -44.02 -29.42
N THR A 15 54.04 -43.88 -29.91
CA THR A 15 53.40 -44.89 -30.80
C THR A 15 51.96 -44.53 -31.13
N LEU A 16 51.62 -44.78 -32.39
CA LEU A 16 50.32 -44.65 -33.04
C LEU A 16 49.34 -45.72 -32.50
N LEU A 17 48.26 -45.31 -31.84
CA LEU A 17 47.07 -46.17 -31.65
C LEU A 17 45.80 -45.35 -31.96
N LEU A 18 45.46 -45.32 -33.24
CA LEU A 18 44.10 -45.08 -33.71
C LEU A 18 43.30 -46.37 -33.45
N GLY A 19 42.45 -46.39 -32.43
CA GLY A 19 41.67 -47.59 -32.09
C GLY A 19 40.57 -47.35 -31.07
N LEU A 20 39.34 -47.19 -31.57
CA LEU A 20 38.06 -47.38 -30.86
C LEU A 20 37.85 -46.64 -29.52
N LEU A 21 37.50 -45.37 -29.60
CA LEU A 21 36.58 -44.77 -28.62
C LEU A 21 35.16 -44.97 -29.16
N VAL A 22 34.56 -46.13 -28.85
CA VAL A 22 33.10 -46.28 -28.91
C VAL A 22 32.56 -45.33 -27.84
N GLY A 23 32.02 -44.19 -28.28
CA GLY A 23 31.29 -43.28 -27.41
C GLY A 23 30.11 -44.03 -26.83
N PHE A 24 30.24 -44.49 -25.58
CA PHE A 24 29.10 -44.83 -24.76
C PHE A 24 28.35 -43.52 -24.52
N THR A 25 27.32 -43.28 -25.31
CA THR A 25 26.25 -42.37 -24.90
C THR A 25 25.67 -42.95 -23.61
N PRO A 26 25.67 -42.22 -22.49
CA PRO A 26 24.98 -42.71 -21.30
C PRO A 26 23.52 -42.93 -21.67
N ALA A 27 23.03 -44.14 -21.42
CA ALA A 27 21.62 -44.44 -21.59
C ALA A 27 20.82 -43.45 -20.72
N ILE A 28 19.91 -42.70 -21.33
CA ILE A 28 18.94 -41.88 -20.60
C ILE A 28 18.20 -42.85 -19.67
N SER A 29 18.39 -42.69 -18.37
CA SER A 29 17.70 -43.54 -17.38
C SER A 29 16.20 -43.39 -17.57
N ALA A 30 15.53 -44.50 -17.84
CA ALA A 30 14.08 -44.61 -17.80
C ALA A 30 13.56 -44.16 -16.42
N GLN A 31 12.64 -43.20 -16.40
CA GLN A 31 11.96 -42.73 -15.20
C GLN A 31 10.54 -43.29 -15.21
N ALA A 32 10.08 -43.82 -14.08
CA ALA A 32 8.70 -44.30 -13.94
C ALA A 32 7.72 -43.13 -14.17
N ALA A 33 6.69 -43.37 -14.99
CA ALA A 33 5.64 -42.38 -15.24
C ALA A 33 4.88 -42.00 -13.94
N ASP A 34 4.61 -40.70 -13.74
CA ASP A 34 3.74 -40.16 -12.68
C ASP A 34 2.40 -39.73 -13.27
N ALA A 35 1.28 -40.27 -12.76
CA ALA A 35 -0.06 -39.98 -13.25
C ALA A 35 -0.42 -38.49 -13.27
N ARG A 36 0.26 -37.64 -12.48
CA ARG A 36 0.09 -36.18 -12.50
C ARG A 36 0.53 -35.53 -13.81
N ASP A 37 1.43 -36.17 -14.55
CA ASP A 37 1.96 -35.69 -15.82
C ASP A 37 1.10 -36.14 -17.01
N PHE A 38 0.06 -36.94 -16.78
CA PHE A 38 -0.88 -37.35 -17.82
C PHE A 38 -1.75 -36.17 -18.25
N ASN A 39 -1.53 -35.68 -19.48
CA ASN A 39 -2.39 -34.69 -20.11
C ASN A 39 -3.24 -35.34 -21.20
N PRO A 40 -4.57 -35.45 -21.03
CA PRO A 40 -5.41 -36.09 -22.04
C PRO A 40 -5.44 -35.36 -23.38
N GLY A 41 -5.12 -34.06 -23.41
CA GLY A 41 -5.03 -33.26 -24.63
C GLY A 41 -3.68 -33.35 -25.33
N ASN A 42 -2.65 -33.93 -24.71
CA ASN A 42 -1.30 -34.03 -25.26
C ASN A 42 -0.61 -35.30 -24.74
N LEU A 43 -0.97 -36.44 -25.33
CA LEU A 43 -0.46 -37.77 -24.95
C LEU A 43 0.98 -37.99 -25.43
N ILE A 44 1.35 -37.35 -26.55
CA ILE A 44 2.70 -37.33 -27.10
C ILE A 44 2.82 -36.11 -28.02
N SER A 45 3.99 -35.48 -28.11
CA SER A 45 4.19 -34.36 -29.05
C SER A 45 4.28 -34.84 -30.50
N ASP A 46 3.88 -34.00 -31.46
CA ASP A 46 4.03 -34.29 -32.89
C ASP A 46 5.50 -34.54 -33.26
N ALA A 47 6.41 -33.78 -32.64
CA ALA A 47 7.84 -33.92 -32.84
C ALA A 47 8.36 -35.31 -32.42
N GLN A 48 7.86 -35.86 -31.31
CA GLN A 48 8.25 -37.19 -30.86
C GLN A 48 7.56 -38.33 -31.62
N PHE A 49 6.29 -38.18 -31.98
CA PHE A 49 5.50 -39.24 -32.63
C PHE A 49 5.83 -39.38 -34.12
N PHE A 50 6.01 -38.28 -34.85
CA PHE A 50 6.28 -38.26 -36.29
C PHE A 50 7.78 -38.20 -36.64
N ASN A 51 8.66 -38.52 -35.69
CA ASN A 51 10.10 -38.63 -35.93
C ASN A 51 10.46 -40.00 -36.55
N GLY A 52 10.40 -40.12 -37.88
CA GLY A 52 10.78 -41.35 -38.59
C GLY A 52 12.24 -41.79 -38.47
N GLN A 53 13.09 -41.01 -37.78
CA GLN A 53 14.50 -41.28 -37.52
C GLN A 53 14.79 -41.45 -36.02
N ALA A 54 13.77 -41.81 -35.22
CA ALA A 54 13.89 -41.89 -33.76
C ALA A 54 14.80 -43.03 -33.28
N MET A 55 14.91 -44.13 -34.05
CA MET A 55 15.84 -45.24 -33.80
C MET A 55 16.23 -45.92 -35.12
N THR A 56 17.49 -46.31 -35.24
CA THR A 56 18.01 -47.20 -36.28
C THR A 56 17.59 -48.66 -36.04
N ALA A 57 17.71 -49.52 -37.06
CA ALA A 57 17.42 -50.96 -36.91
C ALA A 57 18.28 -51.63 -35.82
N ALA A 58 19.54 -51.21 -35.66
CA ALA A 58 20.42 -51.73 -34.62
C ALA A 58 19.97 -51.32 -33.21
N GLU A 59 19.56 -50.06 -33.03
CA GLU A 59 19.02 -49.58 -31.76
C GLU A 59 17.68 -50.26 -31.41
N VAL A 60 16.80 -50.47 -32.39
CA VAL A 60 15.56 -51.23 -32.20
C VAL A 60 15.89 -52.67 -31.78
N GLN A 61 16.83 -53.33 -32.44
CA GLN A 61 17.23 -54.69 -32.08
C GLN A 61 17.83 -54.75 -30.67
N SER A 62 18.68 -53.79 -30.31
CA SER A 62 19.26 -53.69 -28.97
C SER A 62 18.17 -53.49 -27.91
N PHE A 63 17.18 -52.65 -28.19
CA PHE A 63 16.04 -52.44 -27.31
C PHE A 63 15.22 -53.72 -27.11
N LEU A 64 14.89 -54.43 -28.19
CA LEU A 64 14.15 -55.70 -28.12
C LEU A 64 14.92 -56.76 -27.32
N ASN A 65 16.24 -56.87 -27.52
CA ASN A 65 17.11 -57.76 -26.74
C ASN A 65 17.12 -57.39 -25.26
N GLY A 66 17.09 -56.09 -24.93
CA GLY A 66 17.02 -55.60 -23.55
C GLY A 66 15.68 -55.87 -22.85
N LYS A 67 14.58 -56.00 -23.60
CA LYS A 67 13.24 -56.30 -23.03
C LYS A 67 13.02 -57.78 -22.78
N VAL A 68 13.59 -58.67 -23.59
CA VAL A 68 13.48 -60.12 -23.44
C VAL A 68 14.86 -60.76 -23.52
N ALA A 69 15.45 -61.08 -22.36
CA ALA A 69 16.77 -61.72 -22.30
C ALA A 69 16.78 -63.15 -22.87
N SER A 70 15.70 -63.91 -22.69
CA SER A 70 15.58 -65.29 -23.18
C SER A 70 14.15 -65.59 -23.62
N CYS A 71 14.01 -66.18 -24.81
CA CYS A 71 12.72 -66.67 -25.31
C CYS A 71 12.40 -68.05 -24.74
N GLN A 72 11.14 -68.34 -24.45
CA GLN A 72 10.71 -69.67 -24.00
C GLN A 72 10.92 -70.70 -25.12
N SER A 73 11.45 -71.87 -24.77
CA SER A 73 11.63 -72.98 -25.72
C SER A 73 10.34 -73.31 -26.47
N GLY A 74 10.45 -73.52 -27.78
CA GLY A 74 9.30 -73.77 -28.67
C GLY A 74 8.60 -72.53 -29.21
N PHE A 75 8.99 -71.32 -28.78
CA PHE A 75 8.42 -70.05 -29.26
C PHE A 75 9.47 -69.18 -29.97
N THR A 76 9.01 -68.31 -30.87
CA THR A 76 9.86 -67.27 -31.51
C THR A 76 9.45 -65.90 -30.99
N CYS A 77 10.29 -65.28 -30.17
CA CYS A 77 10.04 -63.94 -29.62
C CYS A 77 10.27 -62.85 -30.66
N LEU A 78 9.70 -61.65 -30.44
CA LEU A 78 9.81 -60.55 -31.39
C LEU A 78 11.26 -60.21 -31.76
N LYS A 79 12.18 -60.28 -30.78
CA LYS A 79 13.62 -60.03 -31.00
C LYS A 79 14.29 -61.00 -31.98
N ASP A 80 13.77 -62.22 -32.11
CA ASP A 80 14.32 -63.30 -32.96
C ASP A 80 13.46 -63.54 -34.21
N PHE A 81 12.30 -62.87 -34.32
CA PHE A 81 11.34 -63.05 -35.40
C PHE A 81 11.88 -62.53 -36.73
N LYS A 82 11.67 -63.31 -37.80
CA LYS A 82 12.00 -62.95 -39.18
C LYS A 82 10.85 -63.30 -40.13
N MET A 83 10.69 -62.50 -41.17
CA MET A 83 9.76 -62.81 -42.27
C MET A 83 10.25 -62.21 -43.60
N ASN A 84 9.73 -62.74 -44.71
CA ASN A 84 9.86 -62.08 -46.00
C ASN A 84 8.86 -60.93 -46.08
N THR A 85 9.33 -59.77 -46.52
CA THR A 85 8.48 -58.59 -46.78
C THR A 85 8.29 -58.42 -48.28
N VAL A 86 7.23 -57.70 -48.66
CA VAL A 86 6.91 -57.42 -50.07
C VAL A 86 7.15 -55.96 -50.39
N SER A 87 7.51 -55.66 -51.63
CA SER A 87 7.67 -54.27 -52.06
C SER A 87 6.31 -53.55 -52.12
N ARG A 88 6.28 -52.28 -51.70
CA ARG A 88 5.11 -51.40 -51.77
C ARG A 88 5.47 -50.08 -52.44
N PRO A 89 4.66 -49.59 -53.38
CA PRO A 89 4.85 -48.26 -53.94
C PRO A 89 4.61 -47.19 -52.87
N ALA A 90 5.12 -45.98 -53.12
CA ALA A 90 4.87 -44.83 -52.24
C ALA A 90 3.38 -44.46 -52.23
N ASP A 91 2.86 -44.11 -51.05
CA ASP A 91 1.56 -43.45 -50.88
C ASP A 91 1.81 -41.95 -50.77
N ALA A 92 1.41 -41.19 -51.80
CA ALA A 92 1.75 -39.78 -51.96
C ALA A 92 1.43 -38.95 -50.70
N GLY A 93 2.45 -38.24 -50.21
CA GLY A 93 2.38 -37.40 -49.01
C GLY A 93 2.28 -38.15 -47.67
N LYS A 94 2.36 -39.49 -47.66
CA LYS A 94 2.20 -40.31 -46.46
C LYS A 94 3.41 -41.20 -46.21
N CYS A 95 3.54 -42.30 -46.95
CA CYS A 95 4.67 -43.22 -46.83
C CYS A 95 5.45 -43.29 -48.14
N ALA A 96 6.78 -43.24 -48.06
CA ALA A 96 7.67 -43.53 -49.17
C ALA A 96 7.57 -45.01 -49.59
N ALA A 97 8.12 -45.32 -50.77
CA ALA A 97 8.18 -46.70 -51.25
C ALA A 97 8.96 -47.58 -50.26
N TYR A 98 8.52 -48.83 -50.11
CA TYR A 98 9.17 -49.83 -49.29
C TYR A 98 9.67 -50.96 -50.19
N ASP A 99 10.97 -51.21 -50.21
CA ASP A 99 11.53 -52.33 -50.97
C ASP A 99 11.52 -53.62 -50.13
N GLY A 100 10.79 -54.64 -50.58
CA GLY A 100 10.70 -55.93 -49.91
C GLY A 100 12.05 -56.67 -49.88
N ARG A 101 12.28 -57.46 -48.84
CA ARG A 101 13.49 -58.28 -48.66
C ARG A 101 13.13 -59.62 -48.03
N ASN A 102 13.96 -60.62 -48.32
CA ASN A 102 13.86 -61.93 -47.67
C ASN A 102 14.47 -61.87 -46.27
N ASN A 103 13.88 -62.63 -45.33
CA ASN A 103 14.36 -62.83 -43.96
C ASN A 103 14.61 -61.53 -43.16
N GLU A 104 13.78 -60.50 -43.32
CA GLU A 104 13.89 -59.30 -42.50
C GLU A 104 13.52 -59.60 -41.05
N THR A 105 14.37 -59.14 -40.13
CA THR A 105 14.08 -59.15 -38.70
C THR A 105 12.95 -58.18 -38.35
N ALA A 106 12.24 -58.44 -37.26
CA ALA A 106 11.24 -57.49 -36.74
C ALA A 106 11.83 -56.08 -36.52
N ALA A 107 13.08 -55.99 -36.05
CA ALA A 107 13.76 -54.71 -35.86
C ALA A 107 13.99 -53.95 -37.17
N GLN A 108 14.40 -54.63 -38.23
CA GLN A 108 14.53 -54.05 -39.57
C GLN A 108 13.18 -53.56 -40.11
N ILE A 109 12.13 -54.37 -39.95
CA ILE A 109 10.77 -54.02 -40.37
C ILE A 109 10.30 -52.75 -39.65
N ILE A 110 10.39 -52.68 -38.32
CA ILE A 110 9.99 -51.51 -37.52
C ILE A 110 10.76 -50.26 -37.96
N ALA A 111 12.09 -50.37 -38.09
CA ALA A 111 12.94 -49.25 -38.46
C ALA A 111 12.60 -48.72 -39.86
N ARG A 112 12.49 -49.61 -40.85
CA ARG A 112 12.25 -49.24 -42.25
C ARG A 112 10.83 -48.75 -42.48
N VAL A 113 9.83 -49.31 -41.80
CA VAL A 113 8.46 -48.79 -41.86
C VAL A 113 8.38 -47.40 -41.22
N GLY A 114 8.98 -47.22 -40.04
CA GLY A 114 9.02 -45.92 -39.36
C GLY A 114 9.69 -44.85 -40.22
N GLN A 115 10.79 -45.18 -40.89
CA GLN A 115 11.47 -44.30 -41.83
C GLN A 115 10.61 -44.01 -43.08
N ALA A 116 10.01 -45.03 -43.68
CA ALA A 116 9.19 -44.86 -44.89
C ALA A 116 7.98 -43.97 -44.63
N CYS A 117 7.30 -44.14 -43.49
CA CYS A 117 6.08 -43.40 -43.16
C CYS A 117 6.31 -42.11 -42.35
N GLY A 118 7.52 -41.86 -41.86
CA GLY A 118 7.77 -40.74 -40.93
C GLY A 118 7.08 -40.94 -39.59
N ILE A 119 7.10 -42.16 -39.04
CA ILE A 119 6.55 -42.51 -37.73
C ILE A 119 7.69 -43.02 -36.84
N SER A 120 7.70 -42.57 -35.59
CA SER A 120 8.70 -42.93 -34.60
C SER A 120 8.75 -44.43 -34.35
N GLN A 121 9.95 -45.02 -34.48
CA GLN A 121 10.20 -46.42 -34.13
C GLN A 121 9.85 -46.68 -32.65
N LYS A 122 10.08 -45.70 -31.77
CA LYS A 122 9.66 -45.74 -30.36
C LYS A 122 8.15 -45.86 -30.21
N ALA A 123 7.39 -45.07 -30.98
CA ALA A 123 5.93 -45.13 -30.99
C ALA A 123 5.40 -46.46 -31.55
N ILE A 124 6.03 -47.02 -32.59
CA ILE A 124 5.68 -48.33 -33.14
C ILE A 124 5.92 -49.44 -32.11
N LEU A 125 7.05 -49.42 -31.39
CA LEU A 125 7.35 -50.38 -30.33
C LEU A 125 6.31 -50.31 -29.19
N VAL A 126 5.94 -49.10 -28.77
CA VAL A 126 4.89 -48.91 -27.75
C VAL A 126 3.53 -49.40 -28.25
N LEU A 127 3.20 -49.17 -29.53
CA LEU A 127 1.97 -49.66 -30.12
C LEU A 127 1.92 -51.20 -30.13
N LEU A 128 2.99 -51.87 -30.56
CA LEU A 128 3.09 -53.34 -30.55
C LEU A 128 2.90 -53.93 -29.14
N GLU A 129 3.44 -53.26 -28.13
CA GLU A 129 3.26 -53.66 -26.74
C GLU A 129 1.84 -53.42 -26.24
N LYS A 130 1.30 -52.23 -26.50
CA LYS A 130 -0.07 -51.86 -26.10
C LYS A 130 -1.11 -52.81 -26.67
N GLU A 131 -0.96 -53.19 -27.93
CA GLU A 131 -1.99 -53.96 -28.66
C GLU A 131 -1.84 -55.47 -28.47
N GLN A 132 -0.61 -56.00 -28.40
CA GLN A 132 -0.37 -57.45 -28.36
C GLN A 132 0.60 -57.90 -27.28
N GLY A 133 1.13 -57.01 -26.44
CA GLY A 133 2.17 -57.32 -25.44
C GLY A 133 3.46 -57.85 -26.07
N LEU A 134 3.65 -57.64 -27.37
CA LEU A 134 4.56 -58.45 -28.18
C LEU A 134 6.04 -58.15 -27.90
N VAL A 135 6.36 -56.99 -27.34
CA VAL A 135 7.73 -56.55 -27.09
C VAL A 135 8.33 -57.25 -25.87
N THR A 136 7.53 -57.49 -24.83
CA THR A 136 7.98 -58.09 -23.56
C THR A 136 7.63 -59.58 -23.42
N LEU A 137 6.80 -60.13 -24.30
CA LEU A 137 6.30 -61.50 -24.21
C LEU A 137 7.39 -62.55 -24.55
N ARG A 138 7.53 -63.57 -23.69
CA ARG A 138 8.53 -64.65 -23.84
C ARG A 138 8.01 -65.88 -24.58
N ASN A 139 6.70 -65.96 -24.84
CA ASN A 139 6.00 -67.09 -25.44
C ASN A 139 4.88 -66.64 -26.41
N PRO A 140 5.17 -65.79 -27.41
CA PRO A 140 4.14 -65.27 -28.30
C PRO A 140 3.57 -66.36 -29.23
N SER A 141 2.24 -66.44 -29.30
CA SER A 141 1.56 -67.27 -30.31
C SER A 141 1.71 -66.69 -31.71
N ALA A 142 1.65 -67.54 -32.74
CA ALA A 142 1.71 -67.09 -34.14
C ALA A 142 0.64 -66.03 -34.47
N SER A 143 -0.56 -66.16 -33.90
CA SER A 143 -1.65 -65.20 -34.07
C SER A 143 -1.29 -63.78 -33.64
N ARG A 144 -0.47 -63.58 -32.60
CA ARG A 144 -0.04 -62.25 -32.16
C ARG A 144 0.83 -61.54 -33.21
N PHE A 145 1.59 -62.28 -34.02
CA PHE A 145 2.30 -61.70 -35.16
C PHE A 145 1.36 -61.41 -36.34
N THR A 146 0.33 -62.23 -36.53
CA THR A 146 -0.68 -62.04 -37.58
C THR A 146 -1.46 -60.74 -37.42
N ILE A 147 -1.78 -60.35 -36.18
CA ILE A 147 -2.57 -59.15 -35.84
C ILE A 147 -1.79 -58.18 -34.92
N ALA A 148 -0.49 -58.02 -35.17
CA ALA A 148 0.50 -57.39 -34.30
C ALA A 148 0.16 -56.00 -33.73
N THR A 149 -0.62 -55.19 -34.46
CA THR A 149 -1.03 -53.85 -34.01
C THR A 149 -2.54 -53.72 -33.87
N GLY A 150 -3.30 -54.81 -34.03
CA GLY A 150 -4.77 -54.78 -34.06
C GLY A 150 -5.35 -53.98 -35.24
N TYR A 151 -4.56 -53.71 -36.29
CA TYR A 151 -5.06 -52.96 -37.43
C TYR A 151 -6.12 -53.78 -38.18
N ALA A 152 -7.29 -53.16 -38.41
CA ALA A 152 -8.46 -53.78 -39.02
C ALA A 152 -8.99 -55.02 -38.24
N CYS A 153 -8.94 -54.95 -36.91
CA CYS A 153 -9.55 -55.90 -35.98
C CYS A 153 -10.64 -55.22 -35.14
N PRO A 154 -11.88 -55.08 -35.64
CA PRO A 154 -12.96 -54.49 -34.84
C PRO A 154 -13.39 -55.43 -33.70
N ASP A 155 -13.75 -54.88 -32.55
CA ASP A 155 -14.16 -55.66 -31.36
C ASP A 155 -15.40 -56.55 -31.59
N THR A 156 -16.22 -56.25 -32.60
CA THR A 156 -17.51 -56.92 -32.87
C THR A 156 -17.49 -57.79 -34.14
N SER A 157 -16.34 -57.96 -34.80
CA SER A 157 -16.22 -58.76 -36.02
C SER A 157 -14.87 -59.46 -36.13
N ALA A 158 -14.75 -60.41 -37.06
CA ALA A 158 -13.45 -60.99 -37.38
C ALA A 158 -12.49 -59.90 -37.93
N CYS A 159 -11.19 -60.05 -37.64
CA CYS A 159 -10.17 -59.23 -38.26
C CYS A 159 -10.13 -59.46 -39.78
N ASP A 160 -9.88 -58.39 -40.55
CA ASP A 160 -9.77 -58.49 -42.00
C ASP A 160 -8.46 -59.20 -42.41
N ALA A 161 -8.62 -60.40 -42.99
CA ALA A 161 -7.51 -61.26 -43.41
C ALA A 161 -6.57 -60.59 -44.43
N LYS A 162 -7.03 -59.58 -45.16
CA LYS A 162 -6.20 -58.79 -46.10
C LYS A 162 -5.00 -58.14 -45.42
N TYR A 163 -5.09 -57.83 -44.13
CA TYR A 163 -4.06 -57.11 -43.40
C TYR A 163 -3.24 -58.01 -42.47
N PHE A 164 -3.37 -59.33 -42.58
CA PHE A 164 -2.64 -60.28 -41.77
C PHE A 164 -1.13 -60.27 -42.05
N GLY A 165 -0.37 -60.54 -41.00
CA GLY A 165 1.10 -60.66 -41.00
C GLY A 165 1.79 -59.43 -40.40
N PHE A 166 2.89 -59.68 -39.69
CA PHE A 166 3.58 -58.65 -38.89
C PHE A 166 3.97 -57.41 -39.71
N TYR A 167 4.59 -57.60 -40.89
CA TYR A 167 4.92 -56.51 -41.80
C TYR A 167 3.70 -55.67 -42.21
N ASN A 168 2.60 -56.34 -42.59
CA ASN A 168 1.38 -55.66 -43.04
C ASN A 168 0.73 -54.87 -41.90
N GLN A 169 0.67 -55.44 -40.70
CA GLN A 169 0.13 -54.78 -39.51
C GLN A 169 0.93 -53.51 -39.17
N VAL A 170 2.26 -53.62 -39.08
CA VAL A 170 3.14 -52.48 -38.76
C VAL A 170 3.06 -51.39 -39.84
N TYR A 171 3.11 -51.76 -41.13
CA TYR A 171 3.01 -50.80 -42.23
C TYR A 171 1.65 -50.09 -42.27
N MET A 172 0.55 -50.85 -42.15
CA MET A 172 -0.79 -50.27 -42.25
C MET A 172 -1.16 -49.41 -41.05
N ALA A 173 -0.72 -49.76 -39.84
CA ALA A 173 -0.86 -48.89 -38.67
C ALA A 173 -0.11 -47.56 -38.86
N ALA A 174 1.15 -47.60 -39.31
CA ALA A 174 1.93 -46.40 -39.58
C ALA A 174 1.28 -45.53 -40.67
N LEU A 175 0.84 -46.15 -41.78
CA LEU A 175 0.12 -45.46 -42.84
C LEU A 175 -1.20 -44.84 -42.35
N GLN A 176 -1.91 -45.51 -41.43
CA GLN A 176 -3.15 -45.00 -40.87
C GLN A 176 -2.94 -43.71 -40.07
N PHE A 177 -1.88 -43.62 -39.25
CA PHE A 177 -1.54 -42.36 -38.58
C PHE A 177 -1.22 -41.22 -39.56
N LYS A 178 -0.60 -41.55 -40.71
CA LYS A 178 -0.39 -40.56 -41.78
C LYS A 178 -1.67 -40.17 -42.51
N ARG A 179 -2.67 -41.06 -42.62
CA ARG A 179 -4.01 -40.71 -43.11
C ARG A 179 -4.75 -39.80 -42.13
N TYR A 180 -4.62 -40.02 -40.82
CA TYR A 180 -5.14 -39.10 -39.80
C TYR A 180 -4.53 -37.71 -39.96
N GLN A 181 -3.20 -37.62 -40.08
CA GLN A 181 -2.50 -36.35 -40.25
C GLN A 181 -2.83 -35.64 -41.57
N ALA A 182 -3.00 -36.39 -42.67
CA ALA A 182 -3.25 -35.82 -43.99
C ALA A 182 -4.69 -35.31 -44.18
N SER A 183 -5.65 -35.80 -43.40
CA SER A 183 -7.07 -35.41 -43.51
C SER A 183 -7.72 -35.28 -42.13
N PRO A 184 -7.21 -34.38 -41.27
CA PRO A 184 -7.51 -34.38 -39.83
C PRO A 184 -8.99 -34.13 -39.51
N THR A 185 -9.74 -33.46 -40.39
CA THR A 185 -11.16 -33.15 -40.19
C THR A 185 -12.11 -34.26 -40.64
N SER A 186 -11.62 -35.34 -41.26
CA SER A 186 -12.42 -36.47 -41.74
C SER A 186 -12.59 -37.57 -40.68
N TRP A 187 -12.10 -37.36 -39.46
CA TRP A 187 -12.07 -38.35 -38.38
C TRP A 187 -12.79 -37.85 -37.12
N GLY A 188 -13.07 -38.76 -36.18
CA GLY A 188 -13.88 -38.48 -34.99
C GLY A 188 -13.20 -37.56 -33.96
N HIS A 189 -11.86 -37.51 -33.95
CA HIS A 189 -11.08 -36.67 -33.05
C HIS A 189 -10.15 -35.74 -33.83
N ILE A 190 -10.25 -34.43 -33.57
CA ILE A 190 -9.61 -33.36 -34.33
C ILE A 190 -8.73 -32.50 -33.42
N ALA A 191 -7.46 -32.28 -33.80
CA ALA A 191 -6.56 -31.40 -33.07
C ALA A 191 -6.97 -29.91 -33.14
N GLY A 192 -6.57 -29.12 -32.14
CA GLY A 192 -6.92 -27.70 -32.01
C GLY A 192 -8.38 -27.44 -31.62
N ARG A 193 -9.10 -28.46 -31.16
CA ARG A 193 -10.52 -28.38 -30.79
C ARG A 193 -10.82 -29.11 -29.49
N VAL A 194 -11.91 -28.72 -28.83
CA VAL A 194 -12.50 -29.50 -27.75
C VAL A 194 -13.26 -30.67 -28.36
N ASN A 195 -12.88 -31.89 -28.00
CA ASN A 195 -13.50 -33.14 -28.42
C ASN A 195 -14.17 -33.79 -27.22
N ASN A 196 -15.33 -34.39 -27.42
CA ASN A 196 -15.97 -35.18 -26.37
C ASN A 196 -15.48 -36.64 -26.48
N VAL A 197 -14.59 -37.06 -25.58
CA VAL A 197 -13.93 -38.36 -25.63
C VAL A 197 -14.58 -39.31 -24.62
N ARG A 198 -14.99 -40.50 -25.07
CA ARG A 198 -15.61 -41.50 -24.20
C ARG A 198 -14.60 -42.06 -23.19
N LEU A 199 -15.06 -42.39 -21.99
CA LEU A 199 -14.22 -43.04 -20.97
C LEU A 199 -14.15 -44.56 -21.16
N HIS A 200 -15.15 -45.15 -21.81
CA HIS A 200 -15.29 -46.58 -22.00
C HIS A 200 -16.21 -46.89 -23.20
N PRO A 201 -16.13 -48.10 -23.82
CA PRO A 201 -17.11 -48.53 -24.82
C PRO A 201 -18.57 -48.50 -24.34
N ALA A 202 -18.79 -48.84 -23.07
CA ALA A 202 -20.12 -48.76 -22.45
C ALA A 202 -20.56 -47.31 -22.29
N ALA A 203 -21.65 -46.92 -22.95
CA ALA A 203 -22.15 -45.54 -22.95
C ALA A 203 -22.50 -45.01 -21.56
N SER A 204 -22.87 -45.88 -20.61
CA SER A 204 -23.16 -45.52 -19.22
C SER A 204 -21.97 -44.94 -18.46
N CYS A 205 -20.74 -45.19 -18.91
CA CYS A 205 -19.53 -44.63 -18.31
C CYS A 205 -19.25 -43.17 -18.71
N GLY A 206 -20.01 -42.62 -19.67
CA GLY A 206 -19.93 -41.23 -20.07
C GLY A 206 -18.68 -40.84 -20.86
N SER A 207 -18.44 -39.54 -20.93
CA SER A 207 -17.39 -38.90 -21.74
C SER A 207 -16.90 -37.61 -21.08
N THR A 208 -15.70 -37.16 -21.45
CA THR A 208 -15.10 -35.91 -20.96
C THR A 208 -14.73 -34.99 -22.11
N GLN A 209 -14.84 -33.68 -21.90
CA GLN A 209 -14.37 -32.67 -22.85
C GLN A 209 -12.85 -32.54 -22.77
N VAL A 210 -12.18 -32.72 -23.91
CA VAL A 210 -10.71 -32.70 -24.04
C VAL A 210 -10.32 -31.74 -25.14
N PHE A 211 -9.55 -30.71 -24.82
CA PHE A 211 -8.89 -29.91 -25.85
C PHE A 211 -7.67 -30.68 -26.38
N ILE A 212 -7.80 -31.29 -27.55
CA ILE A 212 -6.73 -32.06 -28.17
C ILE A 212 -5.76 -31.08 -28.83
N GLN A 213 -4.51 -31.04 -28.35
CA GLN A 213 -3.55 -29.98 -28.65
C GLN A 213 -2.79 -30.21 -29.96
N ASN A 214 -2.59 -31.47 -30.38
CA ASN A 214 -1.74 -31.80 -31.53
C ASN A 214 -2.25 -33.02 -32.33
N GLN A 215 -1.66 -33.25 -33.50
CA GLN A 215 -2.12 -34.25 -34.47
C GLN A 215 -1.84 -35.69 -34.03
N ALA A 216 -0.72 -35.93 -33.34
CA ALA A 216 -0.35 -37.24 -32.82
C ALA A 216 -1.36 -37.73 -31.78
N THR A 217 -1.74 -36.84 -30.85
CA THR A 217 -2.77 -37.13 -29.84
C THR A 217 -4.13 -37.36 -30.49
N ALA A 218 -4.52 -36.56 -31.48
CA ALA A 218 -5.74 -36.81 -32.25
C ALA A 218 -5.72 -38.17 -32.95
N GLY A 219 -4.58 -38.53 -33.56
CA GLY A 219 -4.37 -39.84 -34.19
C GLY A 219 -4.51 -41.01 -33.21
N LEU A 220 -3.95 -40.88 -31.99
CA LEU A 220 -4.07 -41.92 -30.96
C LEU A 220 -5.51 -42.13 -30.50
N TYR A 221 -6.30 -41.06 -30.33
CA TYR A 221 -7.73 -41.20 -30.06
C TYR A 221 -8.50 -41.76 -31.25
N ASN A 222 -8.14 -41.39 -32.50
CA ASN A 222 -8.77 -41.99 -33.68
C ASN A 222 -8.45 -43.49 -33.82
N TYR A 223 -7.28 -43.93 -33.33
CA TYR A 223 -6.88 -45.35 -33.31
C TYR A 223 -7.50 -46.10 -32.12
N THR A 224 -7.62 -45.46 -30.97
CA THR A 224 -8.20 -46.03 -29.74
C THR A 224 -9.07 -44.98 -29.04
N PRO A 225 -10.39 -44.95 -29.28
CA PRO A 225 -11.25 -43.79 -28.99
C PRO A 225 -11.72 -43.68 -27.53
N TYR A 226 -10.84 -44.00 -26.58
CA TYR A 226 -11.14 -43.96 -25.15
C TYR A 226 -10.04 -43.29 -24.35
N GLN A 227 -10.44 -42.40 -23.43
CA GLN A 227 -9.55 -41.82 -22.44
C GLN A 227 -9.63 -42.59 -21.11
N PRO A 228 -8.54 -42.76 -20.36
CA PRO A 228 -8.63 -43.30 -19.00
C PRO A 228 -9.49 -42.41 -18.10
N ASN A 229 -10.29 -43.04 -17.24
CA ASN A 229 -11.00 -42.37 -16.16
C ASN A 229 -10.07 -42.17 -14.93
N LYS A 230 -10.61 -41.55 -13.88
CA LYS A 230 -9.85 -41.27 -12.65
C LYS A 230 -9.31 -42.55 -11.97
N ALA A 231 -10.09 -43.64 -11.96
CA ALA A 231 -9.66 -44.91 -11.37
C ALA A 231 -8.48 -45.53 -12.13
N ALA A 232 -8.52 -45.50 -13.46
CA ALA A 232 -7.43 -45.98 -14.32
C ALA A 232 -6.13 -45.18 -14.13
N LEU A 233 -6.20 -43.87 -13.88
CA LEU A 233 -5.04 -43.02 -13.61
C LEU A 233 -4.50 -43.18 -12.18
N ALA A 234 -5.40 -43.36 -11.19
CA ALA A 234 -5.00 -43.63 -9.81
C ALA A 234 -4.24 -44.95 -9.66
N ASN A 235 -4.52 -45.94 -10.52
CA ASN A 235 -3.80 -47.20 -10.58
C ASN A 235 -3.04 -47.35 -11.92
N LEU A 236 -2.02 -46.52 -12.13
CA LEU A 236 -1.35 -46.36 -13.42
C LEU A 236 -0.76 -47.67 -14.00
N TYR A 237 -0.26 -48.55 -13.14
CA TYR A 237 0.34 -49.84 -13.53
C TYR A 237 -0.60 -51.04 -13.30
N GLY A 238 -1.81 -50.79 -12.80
CA GLY A 238 -2.77 -51.84 -12.47
C GLY A 238 -4.14 -51.64 -13.14
N VAL A 239 -5.13 -52.29 -12.55
CA VAL A 239 -6.52 -52.33 -13.01
C VAL A 239 -7.33 -51.27 -12.25
N GLY A 240 -8.18 -50.55 -12.97
CA GLY A 240 -9.13 -49.60 -12.40
C GLY A 240 -10.49 -50.25 -12.12
N ASP A 241 -11.56 -49.47 -12.26
CA ASP A 241 -12.95 -49.89 -12.11
C ASP A 241 -13.58 -50.39 -13.45
N SER A 242 -14.89 -50.70 -13.43
CA SER A 242 -15.64 -51.16 -14.60
C SER A 242 -15.79 -50.14 -15.74
N CYS A 243 -15.41 -48.88 -15.53
CA CYS A 243 -15.42 -47.83 -16.54
C CYS A 243 -14.01 -47.41 -16.99
N SER A 244 -12.99 -48.17 -16.60
CA SER A 244 -11.59 -47.87 -16.88
C SER A 244 -11.18 -48.36 -18.26
N SER A 245 -10.71 -47.43 -19.11
CA SER A 245 -10.05 -47.75 -20.38
C SER A 245 -8.54 -47.53 -20.29
N TYR A 246 -7.76 -48.43 -20.91
CA TYR A 246 -6.32 -48.49 -20.68
C TYR A 246 -5.46 -48.13 -21.89
N GLY A 247 -6.02 -48.08 -23.10
CA GLY A 247 -5.23 -47.93 -24.33
C GLY A 247 -4.34 -46.68 -24.32
N ASN A 248 -4.92 -45.49 -24.34
CA ASN A 248 -4.15 -44.25 -24.37
C ASN A 248 -3.32 -44.01 -23.10
N ARG A 249 -3.81 -44.48 -21.94
CA ARG A 249 -3.03 -44.53 -20.69
C ARG A 249 -1.75 -45.34 -20.85
N ASN A 250 -1.87 -46.57 -21.35
CA ASN A 250 -0.77 -47.49 -21.51
C ASN A 250 0.20 -47.00 -22.58
N PHE A 251 -0.29 -46.39 -23.68
CA PHE A 251 0.59 -45.78 -24.68
C PHE A 251 1.49 -44.72 -24.02
N TRP A 252 0.89 -43.72 -23.37
CA TRP A 252 1.63 -42.63 -22.71
C TRP A 252 2.58 -43.15 -21.63
N ARG A 253 2.11 -44.08 -20.78
CA ARG A 253 2.91 -44.68 -19.71
C ARG A 253 4.11 -45.46 -20.27
N LEU A 254 3.87 -46.38 -21.21
CA LEU A 254 4.92 -47.22 -21.79
C LEU A 254 5.95 -46.38 -22.55
N PHE A 255 5.53 -45.36 -23.28
CA PHE A 255 6.47 -44.45 -23.93
C PHE A 255 7.35 -43.73 -22.89
N THR A 256 6.72 -43.21 -21.84
CA THR A 256 7.41 -42.53 -20.73
C THR A 256 8.42 -43.45 -20.03
N ASP A 257 7.97 -44.65 -19.65
CA ASP A 257 8.78 -45.65 -18.95
C ASP A 257 9.96 -46.15 -19.80
N TRP A 258 9.85 -46.14 -21.13
CA TRP A 258 10.88 -46.73 -21.99
C TRP A 258 11.83 -45.69 -22.57
N PHE A 259 11.36 -44.47 -22.81
CA PHE A 259 12.07 -43.50 -23.63
C PHE A 259 12.13 -42.10 -23.00
N GLY A 260 11.55 -41.89 -21.82
CA GLY A 260 11.40 -40.58 -21.19
C GLY A 260 10.13 -39.86 -21.63
N ALA A 261 9.92 -38.64 -21.12
CA ALA A 261 8.68 -37.88 -21.30
C ALA A 261 8.18 -37.88 -22.76
N ALA A 262 6.91 -38.24 -22.95
CA ALA A 262 6.25 -38.29 -24.25
C ALA A 262 6.00 -36.91 -24.87
N THR A 263 6.23 -35.83 -24.13
CA THR A 263 6.05 -34.46 -24.60
C THR A 263 7.33 -33.67 -24.42
N ASP A 264 7.53 -32.65 -25.25
CA ASP A 264 8.63 -31.72 -25.03
C ASP A 264 8.44 -31.01 -23.69
N PRO A 265 9.52 -30.82 -22.89
CA PRO A 265 9.43 -30.10 -21.63
C PRO A 265 8.79 -28.73 -21.83
N SER A 266 8.00 -28.28 -20.85
CA SER A 266 7.47 -26.92 -20.89
C SER A 266 8.61 -25.90 -20.85
N ALA A 267 8.27 -24.61 -21.01
CA ALA A 267 9.27 -23.55 -20.81
C ALA A 267 9.76 -23.45 -19.36
N LEU A 268 9.09 -24.12 -18.40
CA LEU A 268 9.46 -24.13 -16.99
C LEU A 268 9.98 -25.52 -16.63
N VAL A 269 11.26 -25.60 -16.25
CA VAL A 269 11.94 -26.88 -16.04
C VAL A 269 12.69 -26.90 -14.71
N ARG A 270 12.82 -28.09 -14.12
CA ARG A 270 13.71 -28.35 -12.97
C ARG A 270 14.28 -29.76 -13.09
N THR A 271 15.31 -30.09 -12.31
CA THR A 271 15.76 -31.48 -12.21
C THR A 271 15.02 -32.23 -11.09
N ALA A 272 15.10 -33.56 -11.11
CA ALA A 272 14.58 -34.38 -10.01
C ALA A 272 15.35 -34.12 -8.70
N SER A 273 16.65 -33.84 -8.79
CA SER A 273 17.56 -33.65 -7.65
C SER A 273 17.65 -32.21 -7.13
N ASN A 274 17.17 -31.22 -7.88
CA ASN A 274 17.19 -29.81 -7.50
C ASN A 274 15.80 -29.17 -7.72
N SER A 275 15.25 -28.57 -6.66
CA SER A 275 13.94 -27.91 -6.69
C SER A 275 13.93 -26.54 -7.37
N SER A 276 15.11 -26.00 -7.74
CA SER A 276 15.23 -24.73 -8.46
C SER A 276 14.54 -24.82 -9.82
N VAL A 277 13.57 -23.95 -10.05
CA VAL A 277 12.84 -23.87 -11.31
C VAL A 277 13.52 -22.86 -12.23
N TYR A 278 13.71 -23.24 -13.48
CA TYR A 278 14.26 -22.40 -14.53
C TYR A 278 13.22 -22.16 -15.62
N LEU A 279 13.10 -20.91 -16.06
CA LEU A 279 12.46 -20.55 -17.31
C LEU A 279 13.49 -20.70 -18.44
N VAL A 280 13.20 -21.57 -19.41
CA VAL A 280 13.97 -21.73 -20.64
C VAL A 280 13.36 -20.86 -21.73
N SER A 281 14.19 -20.03 -22.36
CA SER A 281 13.82 -19.26 -23.54
C SER A 281 14.99 -19.19 -24.50
N ASP A 282 14.75 -19.53 -25.76
CA ASP A 282 15.78 -19.77 -26.77
C ASP A 282 16.92 -20.66 -26.24
N THR A 283 18.16 -20.13 -26.21
CA THR A 283 19.37 -20.84 -25.77
C THR A 283 19.75 -20.54 -24.32
N ARG A 284 18.85 -19.92 -23.55
CA ARG A 284 19.12 -19.44 -22.19
C ARG A 284 18.15 -20.04 -21.16
N LYS A 285 18.64 -20.16 -19.93
CA LYS A 285 17.85 -20.52 -18.75
C LYS A 285 17.93 -19.42 -17.69
N HIS A 286 16.79 -19.12 -17.08
CA HIS A 286 16.62 -18.04 -16.11
C HIS A 286 16.04 -18.58 -14.82
N LEU A 287 16.70 -18.33 -13.68
CA LEU A 287 16.19 -18.78 -12.38
C LEU A 287 14.86 -18.09 -12.04
N VAL A 288 13.84 -18.86 -11.70
CA VAL A 288 12.59 -18.36 -11.11
C VAL A 288 12.77 -18.34 -9.60
N SER A 289 12.95 -17.15 -9.02
CA SER A 289 13.45 -17.00 -7.65
C SER A 289 12.41 -17.28 -6.56
N ASP A 290 11.12 -17.20 -6.87
CA ASP A 290 10.04 -17.39 -5.90
C ASP A 290 8.73 -17.85 -6.55
N MET A 291 7.81 -18.28 -5.69
CA MET A 291 6.50 -18.80 -6.10
C MET A 291 5.61 -17.74 -6.77
N THR A 292 5.79 -16.45 -6.45
CA THR A 292 4.98 -15.38 -7.04
C THR A 292 5.36 -15.20 -8.52
N LEU A 293 6.66 -15.19 -8.82
CA LEU A 293 7.13 -15.20 -10.20
C LEU A 293 6.72 -16.46 -10.94
N LEU A 294 6.78 -17.63 -10.30
CA LEU A 294 6.32 -18.87 -10.90
C LEU A 294 4.83 -18.81 -11.28
N ASN A 295 3.98 -18.31 -10.38
CA ASN A 295 2.55 -18.13 -10.63
C ASN A 295 2.29 -17.15 -11.77
N ASN A 296 3.09 -16.09 -11.90
CA ASN A 296 2.97 -15.18 -13.04
C ASN A 296 3.25 -15.88 -14.37
N LEU A 297 4.15 -16.87 -14.39
CA LEU A 297 4.53 -17.64 -15.57
C LEU A 297 3.62 -18.85 -15.84
N ALA A 298 2.56 -19.07 -15.06
CA ALA A 298 1.67 -20.22 -15.21
C ALA A 298 1.17 -20.47 -16.66
N PRO A 299 0.89 -19.44 -17.50
CA PRO A 299 0.50 -19.67 -18.89
C PRO A 299 1.56 -20.38 -19.75
N LEU A 300 2.83 -20.38 -19.33
CA LEU A 300 3.91 -21.06 -20.03
C LEU A 300 3.87 -22.59 -19.88
N GLY A 301 3.07 -23.11 -18.95
CA GLY A 301 2.85 -24.54 -18.70
C GLY A 301 3.24 -24.96 -17.29
N ASN A 302 3.07 -26.25 -16.98
CA ASN A 302 3.50 -26.82 -15.71
C ASN A 302 5.03 -26.97 -15.65
N VAL A 303 5.61 -27.01 -14.45
CA VAL A 303 7.04 -27.28 -14.29
C VAL A 303 7.37 -28.72 -14.68
N SER A 304 8.14 -28.91 -15.75
CA SER A 304 8.60 -30.23 -16.21
C SER A 304 9.87 -30.68 -15.49
N ILE A 305 9.96 -31.97 -15.18
CA ILE A 305 11.19 -32.59 -14.67
C ILE A 305 12.06 -33.02 -15.85
N VAL A 306 13.31 -32.56 -15.87
CA VAL A 306 14.31 -32.87 -16.91
C VAL A 306 15.60 -33.40 -16.27
N ASP A 307 16.46 -34.03 -17.06
CA ASP A 307 17.80 -34.39 -16.60
C ASP A 307 18.74 -33.16 -16.57
N GLN A 308 19.88 -33.31 -15.87
CA GLN A 308 20.86 -32.22 -15.77
C GLN A 308 21.48 -31.90 -17.15
N ALA A 309 21.68 -32.92 -17.99
CA ALA A 309 22.25 -32.75 -19.33
C ALA A 309 21.38 -31.88 -20.25
N TYR A 310 20.05 -31.90 -20.08
CA TYR A 310 19.13 -31.02 -20.76
C TYR A 310 19.34 -29.56 -20.32
N LEU A 311 19.38 -29.30 -19.00
CA LEU A 311 19.61 -27.94 -18.50
C LEU A 311 20.97 -27.39 -18.91
N ASP A 312 21.99 -28.24 -19.03
CA ASP A 312 23.35 -27.83 -19.37
C ASP A 312 23.50 -27.38 -20.84
N ARG A 313 22.50 -27.66 -21.69
CA ARG A 313 22.43 -27.13 -23.07
C ARG A 313 22.12 -25.63 -23.12
N PHE A 314 21.61 -25.06 -22.02
CA PHE A 314 21.19 -23.67 -21.95
C PHE A 314 22.17 -22.85 -21.11
N THR A 315 22.53 -21.67 -21.62
CA THR A 315 23.38 -20.73 -20.89
C THR A 315 22.59 -20.10 -19.75
N THR A 316 23.08 -20.23 -18.51
CA THR A 316 22.48 -19.54 -17.36
C THR A 316 22.59 -18.03 -17.53
N ALA A 317 21.46 -17.33 -17.47
CA ALA A 317 21.36 -15.88 -17.57
C ALA A 317 20.77 -15.29 -16.27
N GLN A 318 20.43 -14.00 -16.29
CA GLN A 318 19.83 -13.33 -15.13
C GLN A 318 18.52 -14.01 -14.67
N PRO A 319 18.18 -13.89 -13.37
CA PRO A 319 16.90 -14.38 -12.86
C PRO A 319 15.69 -13.75 -13.56
N VAL A 320 14.53 -14.42 -13.49
CA VAL A 320 13.28 -13.89 -14.03
C VAL A 320 12.86 -12.64 -13.26
N GLY A 321 12.56 -11.57 -13.99
CA GLY A 321 11.93 -10.37 -13.48
C GLY A 321 10.47 -10.25 -13.91
N ARG A 322 9.74 -9.26 -13.37
CA ARG A 322 8.36 -8.97 -13.79
C ARG A 322 8.26 -8.23 -15.11
N ILE A 323 9.31 -7.52 -15.48
CA ILE A 323 9.43 -6.87 -16.78
C ILE A 323 10.23 -7.81 -17.68
N MET A 324 9.67 -8.20 -18.81
CA MET A 324 10.33 -9.06 -19.80
C MET A 324 10.10 -8.52 -21.22
N ARG A 325 10.96 -8.93 -22.14
CA ARG A 325 11.02 -8.40 -23.51
C ARG A 325 10.54 -9.47 -24.50
N ALA A 326 9.70 -9.08 -25.46
CA ALA A 326 9.31 -9.91 -26.60
C ALA A 326 10.37 -9.87 -27.71
N ALA A 327 10.36 -10.82 -28.66
CA ALA A 327 11.39 -10.88 -29.72
C ALA A 327 11.46 -9.58 -30.56
N SER A 328 10.30 -8.97 -30.80
CA SER A 328 10.15 -7.64 -31.42
C SER A 328 10.83 -6.49 -30.67
N GLY A 329 11.14 -6.70 -29.39
CA GLY A 329 11.70 -5.72 -28.48
C GLY A 329 10.72 -4.90 -27.67
N ALA A 330 9.43 -5.15 -27.84
CA ALA A 330 8.41 -4.62 -26.95
C ALA A 330 8.62 -5.10 -25.51
N MET A 331 8.49 -4.18 -24.56
CA MET A 331 8.61 -4.44 -23.13
C MET A 331 7.22 -4.65 -22.52
N TYR A 332 7.09 -5.65 -21.67
CA TYR A 332 5.84 -5.97 -20.99
C TYR A 332 6.08 -6.18 -19.49
N LEU A 333 5.13 -5.74 -18.68
CA LEU A 333 5.00 -6.17 -17.29
C LEU A 333 4.07 -7.39 -17.25
N PHE A 334 4.49 -8.42 -16.54
CA PHE A 334 3.74 -9.66 -16.39
C PHE A 334 3.21 -9.79 -14.97
N ASP A 335 1.91 -10.05 -14.85
CA ASP A 335 1.23 -10.20 -13.58
C ASP A 335 0.02 -11.14 -13.73
N ASN A 336 -0.04 -12.18 -12.90
CA ASN A 336 -1.13 -13.17 -12.87
C ASN A 336 -1.52 -13.75 -14.24
N GLY A 337 -0.54 -14.04 -15.11
CA GLY A 337 -0.77 -14.60 -16.43
C GLY A 337 -1.24 -13.61 -17.50
N LEU A 338 -1.31 -12.32 -17.18
CA LEU A 338 -1.49 -11.24 -18.14
C LEU A 338 -0.16 -10.58 -18.50
N ARG A 339 -0.10 -10.03 -19.72
CA ARG A 339 0.97 -9.13 -20.18
C ARG A 339 0.42 -7.72 -20.37
N PHE A 340 1.09 -6.71 -19.82
CA PHE A 340 0.72 -5.31 -19.94
C PHE A 340 1.82 -4.56 -20.69
N ALA A 341 1.46 -3.94 -21.82
CA ALA A 341 2.43 -3.21 -22.64
C ALA A 341 2.86 -1.91 -21.96
N PHE A 342 4.16 -1.63 -22.00
CA PHE A 342 4.69 -0.29 -21.76
C PHE A 342 4.54 0.54 -23.03
N ASP A 343 4.05 1.78 -22.91
CA ASP A 343 3.86 2.69 -24.05
C ASP A 343 5.10 3.54 -24.36
N SER A 344 6.08 3.57 -23.45
CA SER A 344 7.26 4.42 -23.53
C SER A 344 8.38 3.90 -22.62
N CYS A 345 9.61 4.24 -22.97
CA CYS A 345 10.78 3.93 -22.16
C CYS A 345 10.79 4.64 -20.81
N ASP A 346 10.23 5.85 -20.74
CA ASP A 346 10.05 6.56 -19.48
C ASP A 346 9.14 5.78 -18.53
N ARG A 347 8.07 5.15 -19.03
CA ARG A 347 7.21 4.30 -18.21
C ARG A 347 7.92 3.03 -17.73
N VAL A 348 8.79 2.45 -18.55
CA VAL A 348 9.66 1.34 -18.11
C VAL A 348 10.54 1.80 -16.94
N SER A 349 11.15 2.99 -17.05
CA SER A 349 11.97 3.56 -15.98
C SER A 349 11.18 3.91 -14.72
N ASP A 350 9.93 4.39 -14.86
CA ASP A 350 9.06 4.69 -13.73
C ASP A 350 8.75 3.45 -12.89
N TYR A 351 8.67 2.27 -13.53
CA TYR A 351 8.51 0.96 -12.88
C TYR A 351 9.85 0.32 -12.48
N GLY A 352 10.95 1.08 -12.47
CA GLY A 352 12.27 0.61 -12.03
C GLY A 352 13.02 -0.24 -13.05
N GLY A 353 12.58 -0.25 -14.31
CA GLY A 353 13.29 -0.89 -15.42
C GLY A 353 14.20 0.06 -16.19
N ALA A 354 14.74 -0.44 -17.30
CA ALA A 354 15.57 0.23 -18.27
C ALA A 354 15.17 -0.23 -19.67
N CYS A 355 15.25 0.67 -20.64
CA CYS A 355 14.84 0.42 -22.03
C CYS A 355 16.01 -0.04 -22.88
N ASN A 356 16.72 -1.08 -22.43
CA ASN A 356 17.83 -1.68 -23.16
C ASN A 356 17.68 -3.21 -23.13
N PRO A 357 18.30 -3.95 -24.07
CA PRO A 357 18.14 -5.40 -24.12
C PRO A 357 18.87 -6.13 -22.98
N ALA A 358 19.78 -5.47 -22.26
CA ALA A 358 20.58 -6.10 -21.22
C ALA A 358 19.77 -6.26 -19.92
N GLY A 359 19.96 -7.38 -19.24
CA GLY A 359 19.34 -7.64 -17.93
C GLY A 359 17.85 -8.02 -17.97
N TYR A 360 17.26 -8.20 -19.16
CA TYR A 360 15.87 -8.66 -19.31
C TYR A 360 15.78 -10.08 -19.84
N VAL A 361 14.83 -10.85 -19.31
CA VAL A 361 14.44 -12.11 -19.92
C VAL A 361 13.83 -11.80 -21.27
N GLN A 362 14.40 -12.42 -22.30
CA GLN A 362 13.91 -12.37 -23.67
C GLN A 362 13.00 -13.58 -23.86
N LEU A 363 11.71 -13.36 -24.08
CA LEU A 363 10.75 -14.43 -24.38
C LEU A 363 10.64 -14.63 -25.90
N THR A 364 10.38 -15.86 -26.33
CA THR A 364 10.01 -16.16 -27.72
C THR A 364 8.60 -15.66 -28.02
N ASP A 365 8.27 -15.45 -29.30
CA ASP A 365 6.94 -14.98 -29.69
C ASP A 365 5.83 -15.96 -29.24
N ASP A 366 6.08 -17.27 -29.35
CA ASP A 366 5.16 -18.30 -28.84
C ASP A 366 4.97 -18.22 -27.33
N GLN A 367 6.03 -17.92 -26.57
CA GLN A 367 5.94 -17.75 -25.12
C GLN A 367 5.15 -16.49 -24.76
N VAL A 368 5.37 -15.38 -25.47
CA VAL A 368 4.60 -14.14 -25.25
C VAL A 368 3.12 -14.34 -25.60
N ALA A 369 2.82 -15.08 -26.67
CA ALA A 369 1.46 -15.35 -27.14
C ALA A 369 0.62 -16.19 -26.15
N LYS A 370 1.26 -16.94 -25.25
CA LYS A 370 0.57 -17.70 -24.19
C LYS A 370 -0.06 -16.81 -23.11
N PHE A 371 0.39 -15.56 -22.97
CA PHE A 371 -0.15 -14.63 -21.97
C PHE A 371 -1.35 -13.84 -22.52
N THR A 372 -2.37 -13.66 -21.69
CA THR A 372 -3.52 -12.83 -22.05
C THR A 372 -3.10 -11.36 -22.11
N SER A 373 -3.51 -10.64 -23.15
CA SER A 373 -3.15 -9.23 -23.31
C SER A 373 -4.01 -8.35 -22.39
N GLY A 374 -3.37 -7.64 -21.46
CA GLY A 374 -4.01 -6.63 -20.62
C GLY A 374 -4.08 -5.27 -21.32
N PRO A 375 -4.78 -4.29 -20.71
CA PRO A 375 -4.74 -2.90 -21.17
C PRO A 375 -3.31 -2.33 -21.06
N ALA A 376 -3.06 -1.20 -21.71
CA ALA A 376 -1.80 -0.48 -21.54
C ALA A 376 -1.58 -0.12 -20.05
N LEU A 377 -0.33 -0.22 -19.58
CA LEU A 377 0.01 0.29 -18.25
C LEU A 377 -0.21 1.78 -18.21
N THR A 378 -0.75 2.30 -17.13
CA THR A 378 -0.87 3.74 -16.87
C THR A 378 0.10 4.16 -15.76
N SER A 379 0.21 5.47 -15.51
CA SER A 379 1.01 6.00 -14.40
C SER A 379 0.38 5.77 -13.03
N VAL A 380 -0.87 5.30 -12.97
CA VAL A 380 -1.56 4.98 -11.72
C VAL A 380 -1.97 3.52 -11.74
N VAL A 381 -1.64 2.80 -10.68
CA VAL A 381 -1.99 1.40 -10.51
C VAL A 381 -3.09 1.30 -9.47
N GLY A 382 -4.19 0.63 -9.83
CA GLY A 382 -5.18 0.16 -8.88
C GLY A 382 -4.85 -1.24 -8.40
N LEU A 383 -5.06 -1.52 -7.12
CA LEU A 383 -4.95 -2.86 -6.56
C LEU A 383 -6.34 -3.46 -6.35
N THR A 384 -6.43 -4.80 -6.39
CA THR A 384 -7.68 -5.53 -6.12
C THR A 384 -8.25 -5.27 -4.72
N THR A 385 -7.40 -4.87 -3.79
CA THR A 385 -7.75 -4.45 -2.43
C THR A 385 -8.23 -3.00 -2.32
N GLY A 386 -8.38 -2.29 -3.45
CA GLY A 386 -9.01 -0.96 -3.54
C GLY A 386 -8.06 0.23 -3.45
N GLN A 387 -6.77 0.02 -3.16
CA GLN A 387 -5.78 1.11 -3.12
C GLN A 387 -5.36 1.57 -4.51
N ARG A 388 -4.87 2.80 -4.59
CA ARG A 388 -4.27 3.37 -5.80
C ARG A 388 -2.87 3.87 -5.52
N PHE A 389 -1.95 3.63 -6.44
CA PHE A 389 -0.57 4.08 -6.36
C PHE A 389 -0.17 4.81 -7.63
N TYR A 390 0.34 6.02 -7.48
CA TYR A 390 1.03 6.74 -8.55
C TYR A 390 2.47 6.23 -8.66
N ILE A 391 2.85 5.77 -9.86
CA ILE A 391 4.15 5.18 -10.14
C ILE A 391 4.98 6.21 -10.94
N LYS A 392 6.07 6.68 -10.33
CA LYS A 392 6.99 7.63 -10.96
C LYS A 392 8.38 7.53 -10.33
N SER A 393 9.41 7.50 -11.17
CA SER A 393 10.82 7.49 -10.75
C SER A 393 11.15 6.33 -9.80
N ALA A 394 10.74 5.10 -10.15
CA ALA A 394 10.93 3.88 -9.35
C ALA A 394 10.32 3.95 -7.94
N GLN A 395 9.33 4.83 -7.73
CA GLN A 395 8.59 4.95 -6.48
C GLN A 395 7.10 4.75 -6.71
N ARG A 396 6.47 4.06 -5.74
CA ARG A 396 5.01 4.00 -5.61
C ARG A 396 4.57 4.99 -4.55
N ARG A 397 3.62 5.87 -4.88
CA ARG A 397 3.05 6.86 -3.96
C ARG A 397 1.57 6.59 -3.81
N GLU A 398 1.13 6.26 -2.61
CA GLU A 398 -0.27 5.98 -2.38
C GLU A 398 -1.13 7.22 -2.64
N VAL A 399 -2.22 7.07 -3.37
CA VAL A 399 -3.14 8.16 -3.75
C VAL A 399 -4.33 8.12 -2.81
N ALA A 400 -4.57 9.20 -2.05
CA ALA A 400 -5.57 9.19 -1.00
C ALA A 400 -7.02 9.18 -1.53
N ASP A 401 -7.31 9.96 -2.58
CA ASP A 401 -8.59 9.97 -3.28
C ASP A 401 -8.44 10.50 -4.73
N ALA A 402 -9.52 10.42 -5.52
CA ALA A 402 -9.52 10.90 -6.90
C ALA A 402 -9.28 12.41 -7.02
N ALA A 403 -9.73 13.20 -6.05
CA ALA A 403 -9.51 14.64 -6.04
C ALA A 403 -8.02 14.98 -5.83
N SER A 404 -7.32 14.22 -4.98
CA SER A 404 -5.88 14.33 -4.76
C SER A 404 -5.10 14.03 -6.04
N GLN A 405 -5.54 13.01 -6.82
CA GLN A 405 -4.96 12.69 -8.12
C GLN A 405 -5.11 13.86 -9.11
N THR A 406 -6.34 14.37 -9.25
CA THR A 406 -6.65 15.48 -10.17
C THR A 406 -5.91 16.76 -9.78
N GLN A 407 -5.90 17.13 -8.50
CA GLN A 407 -5.23 18.34 -8.03
C GLN A 407 -3.70 18.27 -8.17
N ALA A 408 -3.12 17.06 -8.12
CA ALA A 408 -1.71 16.83 -8.40
C ALA A 408 -1.37 16.84 -9.91
N GLY A 409 -2.34 17.06 -10.80
CA GLY A 409 -2.12 17.03 -12.25
C GLY A 409 -1.82 15.65 -12.81
N ILE A 410 -2.16 14.59 -12.08
CA ILE A 410 -1.93 13.21 -12.52
C ILE A 410 -3.10 12.77 -13.40
N PRO A 411 -2.84 12.21 -14.61
CA PRO A 411 -3.90 11.74 -15.51
C PRO A 411 -4.90 10.82 -14.82
N ALA A 412 -6.18 10.96 -15.16
CA ALA A 412 -7.25 10.12 -14.63
C ALA A 412 -7.15 8.66 -15.14
N GLY A 413 -7.81 7.74 -14.44
CA GLY A 413 -7.75 6.32 -14.74
C GLY A 413 -6.61 5.59 -14.03
N PHE A 414 -6.63 4.27 -14.11
CA PHE A 414 -5.61 3.39 -13.54
C PHE A 414 -5.65 2.01 -14.19
N THR A 415 -4.52 1.31 -14.15
CA THR A 415 -4.43 -0.10 -14.57
C THR A 415 -4.48 -0.98 -13.33
N MET A 416 -5.29 -2.04 -13.35
CA MET A 416 -5.39 -2.97 -12.22
C MET A 416 -4.22 -3.96 -12.25
N LEU A 417 -3.47 -4.05 -11.15
CA LEU A 417 -2.39 -5.02 -10.95
C LEU A 417 -2.49 -5.65 -9.55
N SER A 418 -1.80 -6.77 -9.34
CA SER A 418 -1.60 -7.34 -8.02
C SER A 418 -0.68 -6.45 -7.17
N ALA A 419 -0.83 -6.51 -5.83
CA ALA A 419 0.06 -5.79 -4.92
C ALA A 419 1.54 -6.19 -5.12
N SER A 420 1.77 -7.46 -5.48
CA SER A 420 3.10 -8.00 -5.73
C SER A 420 3.78 -7.42 -6.98
N ALA A 421 3.01 -6.89 -7.94
CA ALA A 421 3.53 -6.28 -9.16
C ALA A 421 4.33 -4.99 -8.90
N ILE A 422 3.97 -4.27 -7.84
CA ILE A 422 4.60 -3.00 -7.45
C ILE A 422 5.40 -3.10 -6.15
N ALA A 423 5.53 -4.29 -5.56
CA ALA A 423 6.12 -4.49 -4.24
C ALA A 423 7.61 -4.11 -4.18
N SER A 424 8.35 -4.24 -5.29
CA SER A 424 9.76 -3.84 -5.39
C SER A 424 9.98 -2.32 -5.45
N LEU A 425 8.93 -1.54 -5.74
CA LEU A 425 9.01 -0.09 -5.84
C LEU A 425 9.06 0.54 -4.45
N LYS A 426 9.97 1.51 -4.28
CA LYS A 426 10.12 2.23 -3.00
C LYS A 426 8.86 3.03 -2.70
N LEU A 427 8.36 2.95 -1.47
CA LEU A 427 7.24 3.78 -1.03
C LEU A 427 7.69 5.24 -0.88
N GLY A 428 7.07 6.14 -1.63
CA GLY A 428 7.27 7.59 -1.55
C GLY A 428 6.17 8.32 -0.76
N THR A 429 6.30 9.63 -0.63
CA THR A 429 5.28 10.50 -0.01
C THR A 429 3.93 10.35 -0.73
N PRO A 430 2.81 10.16 -0.01
CA PRO A 430 1.51 9.94 -0.63
C PRO A 430 1.04 11.17 -1.41
N VAL A 431 0.22 10.93 -2.44
CA VAL A 431 -0.47 11.98 -3.19
C VAL A 431 -1.76 12.33 -2.46
N ILE A 432 -1.79 13.53 -1.90
CA ILE A 432 -2.88 14.03 -1.05
C ILE A 432 -3.27 15.44 -1.48
N ARG A 433 -4.54 15.79 -1.25
CA ARG A 433 -5.01 17.17 -1.26
C ARG A 433 -5.05 17.74 0.15
N ASP A 434 -5.01 19.06 0.24
CA ASP A 434 -5.22 19.78 1.50
C ASP A 434 -6.65 19.63 2.02
N SER A 435 -6.82 19.82 3.32
CA SER A 435 -8.12 19.74 4.00
C SER A 435 -8.79 18.37 3.87
N LEU A 436 -8.00 17.29 3.89
CA LEU A 436 -8.48 15.92 3.77
C LEU A 436 -8.38 15.20 5.12
N VAL A 437 -9.44 14.52 5.55
CA VAL A 437 -9.36 13.54 6.63
C VAL A 437 -9.21 12.15 6.03
N VAL A 438 -8.22 11.39 6.50
CA VAL A 438 -8.01 10.00 6.10
C VAL A 438 -8.04 9.07 7.30
N GLN A 439 -8.50 7.83 7.06
CA GLN A 439 -8.36 6.73 8.00
C GLN A 439 -7.08 5.94 7.74
N ASN A 440 -6.33 5.67 8.80
CA ASN A 440 -5.24 4.72 8.79
C ASN A 440 -5.82 3.30 8.71
N ARG A 441 -5.52 2.57 7.63
CA ARG A 441 -6.08 1.23 7.43
C ARG A 441 -5.58 0.18 8.44
N ASP A 442 -4.42 0.39 9.04
CA ASP A 442 -3.79 -0.61 9.91
C ASP A 442 -4.28 -0.51 11.36
N ASN A 443 -4.72 0.66 11.81
CA ASN A 443 -5.17 0.88 13.20
C ASN A 443 -6.45 1.73 13.34
N SER A 444 -7.12 2.06 12.24
CA SER A 444 -8.35 2.87 12.19
C SER A 444 -8.25 4.30 12.73
N SER A 445 -7.06 4.77 13.14
CA SER A 445 -6.87 6.15 13.59
C SER A 445 -7.10 7.15 12.45
N LEU A 446 -7.56 8.35 12.79
CA LEU A 446 -7.87 9.40 11.83
C LEU A 446 -6.80 10.48 11.83
N SER A 447 -6.42 10.92 10.63
CA SER A 447 -5.48 12.03 10.42
C SER A 447 -6.10 13.07 9.49
N TYR A 448 -6.02 14.34 9.90
CA TYR A 448 -6.28 15.48 9.03
C TYR A 448 -4.99 15.86 8.32
N LEU A 449 -5.04 16.07 7.01
CA LEU A 449 -3.89 16.28 6.14
C LEU A 449 -3.90 17.69 5.54
N TYR A 450 -2.74 18.35 5.60
CA TYR A 450 -2.50 19.64 4.98
C TYR A 450 -1.02 19.81 4.65
N GLY A 451 -0.70 20.17 3.42
CA GLY A 451 0.66 20.24 2.90
C GLY A 451 1.36 18.88 3.01
N THR A 452 2.48 18.84 3.71
CA THR A 452 3.23 17.59 4.00
C THR A 452 3.04 17.11 5.43
N SER A 453 2.02 17.61 6.13
CA SER A 453 1.79 17.38 7.56
C SER A 453 0.51 16.59 7.82
N ARG A 454 0.51 15.84 8.92
CA ARG A 454 -0.66 15.14 9.47
C ARG A 454 -0.93 15.56 10.90
N TYR A 455 -2.21 15.76 11.21
CA TYR A 455 -2.71 16.21 12.50
C TYR A 455 -3.69 15.16 13.06
N PRO A 456 -3.62 14.79 14.35
CA PRO A 456 -4.58 13.86 14.94
C PRO A 456 -5.98 14.48 14.93
N VAL A 457 -7.01 13.67 14.68
CA VAL A 457 -8.41 14.13 14.66
C VAL A 457 -9.11 13.74 15.94
N THR A 458 -9.81 14.70 16.56
CA THR A 458 -10.66 14.42 17.73
C THR A 458 -12.01 13.83 17.32
N THR A 459 -12.53 12.88 18.10
CA THR A 459 -13.84 12.24 17.83
C THR A 459 -14.99 13.27 17.80
N SER A 460 -14.93 14.29 18.65
CA SER A 460 -15.92 15.37 18.67
C SER A 460 -15.93 16.17 17.37
N ALA A 461 -14.76 16.56 16.86
CA ALA A 461 -14.66 17.28 15.59
C ALA A 461 -15.14 16.43 14.41
N LEU A 462 -14.80 15.14 14.39
CA LEU A 462 -15.30 14.23 13.37
C LEU A 462 -16.83 14.18 13.39
N ASN A 463 -17.44 13.94 14.54
CA ASN A 463 -18.90 13.82 14.67
C ASN A 463 -19.61 15.11 14.23
N ALA A 464 -19.07 16.27 14.57
CA ALA A 464 -19.64 17.57 14.22
C ALA A 464 -19.52 17.89 12.72
N LEU A 465 -18.44 17.46 12.06
CA LEU A 465 -18.08 17.93 10.72
C LEU A 465 -18.22 16.88 9.63
N ARG A 466 -18.63 15.65 9.98
CA ARG A 466 -18.52 14.49 9.10
C ARG A 466 -19.21 14.60 7.74
N ASN A 467 -20.24 15.42 7.62
CA ASN A 467 -21.02 15.53 6.38
C ASN A 467 -20.26 16.34 5.31
N ASN A 468 -19.48 17.34 5.74
CA ASN A 468 -18.73 18.24 4.85
C ASN A 468 -17.27 17.78 4.65
N LEU A 469 -16.78 16.84 5.46
CA LEU A 469 -15.42 16.28 5.35
C LEU A 469 -15.35 14.98 4.53
N LYS A 470 -16.43 14.58 3.85
CA LYS A 470 -16.50 13.34 3.04
C LYS A 470 -16.06 13.56 1.57
N PRO A 471 -15.53 12.52 0.91
CA PRO A 471 -15.21 11.20 1.47
C PRO A 471 -13.87 11.18 2.21
N TYR A 472 -13.82 10.36 3.26
CA TYR A 472 -12.58 9.99 3.94
C TYR A 472 -11.78 9.08 3.01
N GLY A 473 -10.63 9.55 2.53
CA GLY A 473 -9.64 8.65 1.94
C GLY A 473 -9.15 7.65 2.98
N SER A 474 -8.43 6.62 2.55
CA SER A 474 -7.69 5.76 3.47
C SER A 474 -6.25 5.62 3.00
N LEU A 475 -5.32 5.64 3.95
CA LEU A 475 -3.90 5.46 3.69
C LEU A 475 -3.36 4.38 4.61
N SER A 476 -2.31 3.68 4.17
CA SER A 476 -1.54 2.80 5.06
C SER A 476 -0.78 3.61 6.11
N ASN A 477 -0.44 2.96 7.21
CA ASN A 477 0.42 3.47 8.26
C ASN A 477 1.80 3.86 7.72
N GLU A 478 2.36 3.08 6.79
CA GLU A 478 3.62 3.41 6.12
C GLU A 478 3.53 4.70 5.30
N SER A 479 2.44 4.89 4.53
CA SER A 479 2.22 6.13 3.76
C SER A 479 2.01 7.33 4.67
N LEU A 480 1.25 7.19 5.76
CA LEU A 480 1.09 8.25 6.76
C LEU A 480 2.40 8.58 7.48
N GLY A 481 3.28 7.58 7.66
CA GLY A 481 4.62 7.74 8.21
C GLY A 481 5.55 8.58 7.33
N LYS A 482 5.21 8.80 6.05
CA LYS A 482 5.93 9.72 5.16
C LYS A 482 5.56 11.19 5.34
N LEU A 483 4.51 11.48 6.13
CA LEU A 483 4.05 12.84 6.44
C LEU A 483 4.55 13.29 7.82
N THR A 484 4.79 14.59 7.96
CA THR A 484 5.26 15.21 9.22
C THR A 484 4.15 15.16 10.26
N ALA A 485 4.39 14.46 11.38
CA ALA A 485 3.42 14.40 12.47
C ALA A 485 3.41 15.71 13.27
N ASN A 486 2.22 16.24 13.56
CA ASN A 486 2.04 17.41 14.42
C ASN A 486 1.21 17.04 15.67
N SER A 487 1.51 17.66 16.82
CA SER A 487 0.78 17.41 18.07
C SER A 487 -0.53 18.18 18.19
N THR A 488 -0.73 19.24 17.40
CA THR A 488 -1.96 20.03 17.39
C THR A 488 -3.09 19.19 16.79
N ALA A 489 -4.13 18.91 17.57
CA ALA A 489 -5.25 18.12 17.08
C ALA A 489 -6.22 18.96 16.24
N PHE A 490 -6.72 18.38 15.15
CA PHE A 490 -7.89 18.89 14.44
C PHE A 490 -9.13 18.69 15.32
N ALA A 491 -9.53 19.79 15.96
CA ALA A 491 -10.66 19.87 16.87
C ALA A 491 -11.76 20.81 16.33
N GLY A 492 -11.91 20.90 15.01
CA GLY A 492 -12.82 21.84 14.32
C GLY A 492 -12.34 23.30 14.34
N ARG A 493 -11.13 23.56 14.85
CA ARG A 493 -10.47 24.87 14.87
C ARG A 493 -9.49 24.95 13.71
N VAL A 494 -9.77 25.81 12.74
CA VAL A 494 -8.94 25.94 11.54
C VAL A 494 -8.54 27.37 11.26
N LYS A 495 -7.48 27.57 10.49
CA LYS A 495 -7.05 28.89 10.04
C LYS A 495 -6.50 28.78 8.62
N VAL A 496 -6.70 29.80 7.79
CA VAL A 496 -6.04 29.85 6.47
C VAL A 496 -4.53 29.97 6.71
N ALA A 497 -3.72 29.17 6.03
CA ALA A 497 -2.28 29.23 6.22
C ALA A 497 -1.74 30.64 5.89
N GLY A 498 -0.95 31.21 6.80
CA GLY A 498 -0.27 32.50 6.61
C GLY A 498 -1.05 33.75 7.02
N THR A 499 -2.39 33.73 7.13
CA THR A 499 -3.19 34.92 7.49
C THR A 499 -4.55 34.58 8.12
N GLY A 500 -5.17 35.55 8.79
CA GLY A 500 -6.58 35.51 9.20
C GLY A 500 -6.88 35.00 10.63
N PRO A 501 -8.08 35.25 11.15
CA PRO A 501 -8.54 34.76 12.45
C PRO A 501 -8.83 33.25 12.43
N THR A 502 -8.69 32.60 13.59
CA THR A 502 -9.11 31.20 13.76
C THR A 502 -10.62 31.07 13.50
N GLN A 503 -11.03 30.01 12.81
CA GLN A 503 -12.42 29.69 12.49
C GLN A 503 -12.84 28.45 13.28
N LEU A 504 -13.96 28.54 13.98
CA LEU A 504 -14.59 27.44 14.71
C LEU A 504 -15.65 26.82 13.82
N LEU A 505 -15.38 25.64 13.27
CA LEU A 505 -16.29 24.91 12.40
C LEU A 505 -17.19 24.00 13.23
N THR A 506 -18.49 24.03 12.96
CA THR A 506 -19.50 23.12 13.52
C THR A 506 -20.41 22.58 12.41
N SER A 507 -21.35 21.70 12.76
CA SER A 507 -22.40 21.27 11.83
C SER A 507 -23.27 22.41 11.33
N ASP A 508 -23.36 23.52 12.08
CA ASP A 508 -24.33 24.60 11.84
C ASP A 508 -23.71 25.78 11.08
N GLY A 509 -22.40 25.74 10.82
CA GLY A 509 -21.64 26.79 10.15
C GLY A 509 -20.31 27.06 10.84
N ARG A 510 -19.77 28.26 10.65
CA ARG A 510 -18.51 28.73 11.24
C ARG A 510 -18.70 29.96 12.10
N VAL A 511 -17.91 30.07 13.16
CA VAL A 511 -17.74 31.31 13.94
C VAL A 511 -16.30 31.78 13.79
N GLU A 512 -16.11 33.05 13.50
CA GLU A 512 -14.80 33.66 13.41
C GLU A 512 -14.32 34.08 14.80
N TRP A 513 -13.11 33.67 15.18
CA TRP A 513 -12.46 34.06 16.43
C TRP A 513 -11.45 35.18 16.15
N ALA A 514 -11.92 36.42 16.18
CA ALA A 514 -11.07 37.61 16.01
C ALA A 514 -10.32 38.01 17.30
N ALA A 515 -10.52 37.28 18.40
CA ALA A 515 -9.84 37.49 19.68
C ALA A 515 -8.37 37.00 19.73
N ASP A 516 -7.76 36.75 18.57
CA ASP A 516 -6.40 36.22 18.40
C ASP A 516 -5.27 37.28 18.56
N SER A 517 -5.50 38.44 19.20
CA SER A 517 -4.44 39.43 19.41
C SER A 517 -3.46 38.98 20.51
N ASN A 518 -2.34 38.40 20.09
CA ASN A 518 -1.05 38.10 20.76
C ASN A 518 -1.02 37.26 22.06
N ASP A 519 -2.05 37.26 22.91
CA ASP A 519 -2.03 36.55 24.20
C ASP A 519 -2.99 35.34 24.28
N GLY A 520 -3.73 35.03 23.21
CA GLY A 520 -4.91 34.15 23.29
C GLY A 520 -5.24 33.30 22.07
N SER A 521 -4.25 32.95 21.24
CA SER A 521 -4.49 32.17 20.02
C SER A 521 -5.11 30.81 20.34
N LEU A 522 -6.26 30.49 19.74
CA LEU A 522 -6.81 29.15 19.82
C LEU A 522 -5.94 28.17 19.03
N PRO A 523 -5.54 27.02 19.62
CA PRO A 523 -4.86 25.97 18.87
C PRO A 523 -5.70 25.56 17.66
N SER A 524 -5.16 25.77 16.46
CA SER A 524 -5.82 25.54 15.19
C SER A 524 -4.89 24.88 14.19
N VAL A 525 -5.47 24.15 13.25
CA VAL A 525 -4.74 23.53 12.14
C VAL A 525 -4.95 24.36 10.86
N PRO A 526 -3.99 24.35 9.92
CA PRO A 526 -4.17 25.03 8.64
C PRO A 526 -5.29 24.38 7.82
N ALA A 527 -6.04 25.19 7.07
CA ALA A 527 -7.07 24.73 6.15
C ALA A 527 -7.12 25.59 4.88
N THR A 528 -7.70 25.02 3.82
CA THR A 528 -7.98 25.74 2.57
C THR A 528 -9.13 26.72 2.73
N ALA A 529 -9.07 27.85 2.01
CA ALA A 529 -10.18 28.80 1.96
C ALA A 529 -11.48 28.15 1.46
N ALA A 530 -11.38 27.19 0.53
CA ALA A 530 -12.53 26.41 0.04
C ALA A 530 -13.22 25.60 1.14
N LEU A 531 -12.47 24.96 2.05
CA LEU A 531 -13.06 24.26 3.19
C LEU A 531 -13.85 25.24 4.06
N ILE A 532 -13.24 26.38 4.43
CA ILE A 532 -13.84 27.38 5.31
C ILE A 532 -15.11 28.00 4.67
N ALA A 533 -15.06 28.30 3.37
CA ALA A 533 -16.19 28.84 2.62
C ALA A 533 -17.41 27.90 2.60
N GLY A 534 -17.20 26.58 2.72
CA GLY A 534 -18.26 25.58 2.80
C GLY A 534 -19.11 25.63 4.08
N TYR A 535 -18.72 26.41 5.09
CA TYR A 535 -19.46 26.56 6.35
C TYR A 535 -19.96 28.00 6.50
N PRO A 536 -21.26 28.31 6.45
CA PRO A 536 -21.77 29.69 6.54
C PRO A 536 -21.29 30.43 7.80
N LEU A 537 -20.95 31.72 7.68
CA LEU A 537 -20.55 32.54 8.83
C LEU A 537 -21.75 32.84 9.73
N GLN A 538 -21.66 32.46 11.00
CA GLN A 538 -22.71 32.64 12.01
C GLN A 538 -22.41 33.81 12.95
N GLY A 539 -21.19 34.34 12.95
CA GLY A 539 -20.79 35.49 13.76
C GLY A 539 -19.28 35.60 13.96
N THR A 540 -18.85 36.75 14.48
CA THR A 540 -17.45 37.05 14.81
C THR A 540 -17.32 37.35 16.29
N VAL A 541 -16.39 36.69 16.96
CA VAL A 541 -16.04 36.92 18.36
C VAL A 541 -15.03 38.06 18.45
N PRO A 542 -15.41 39.23 19.01
CA PRO A 542 -14.49 40.35 19.15
C PRO A 542 -13.42 40.07 20.22
N ALA A 543 -12.23 40.64 20.02
CA ALA A 543 -11.14 40.56 20.99
C ALA A 543 -11.54 41.19 22.34
N GLY A 544 -11.61 40.36 23.39
CA GLY A 544 -11.94 40.82 24.74
C GLY A 544 -13.41 41.22 24.95
N GLY A 545 -14.27 41.07 23.94
CA GLY A 545 -15.68 41.48 24.03
C GLY A 545 -16.58 40.41 24.63
N GLY A 546 -17.83 40.81 24.90
CA GLY A 546 -18.87 39.94 25.45
C GLY A 546 -19.43 38.96 24.43
N VAL A 547 -19.50 37.69 24.81
CA VAL A 547 -20.17 36.62 24.08
C VAL A 547 -21.19 35.91 24.94
N LYS A 548 -22.25 35.39 24.33
CA LYS A 548 -23.32 34.64 24.99
C LYS A 548 -23.75 33.47 24.10
N GLY A 549 -23.99 32.31 24.69
CA GLY A 549 -24.60 31.19 23.96
C GLY A 549 -26.07 31.48 23.66
N ALA A 550 -26.59 31.01 22.52
CA ALA A 550 -27.97 31.22 22.10
C ALA A 550 -28.99 30.83 23.20
N ASN A 551 -28.73 29.75 23.94
CA ASN A 551 -29.59 29.28 25.03
C ASN A 551 -29.00 29.50 26.43
N SER A 552 -27.85 30.17 26.55
CA SER A 552 -27.19 30.42 27.85
C SER A 552 -27.55 31.80 28.38
N PRO A 553 -27.92 31.97 29.66
CA PRO A 553 -28.08 33.30 30.26
C PRO A 553 -26.74 33.99 30.58
N VAL A 554 -25.63 33.27 30.50
CA VAL A 554 -24.31 33.72 30.96
C VAL A 554 -23.59 34.51 29.86
N ILE A 555 -23.23 35.75 30.16
CA ILE A 555 -22.34 36.56 29.32
C ILE A 555 -20.90 36.31 29.77
N SER A 556 -20.05 35.98 28.81
CA SER A 556 -18.64 35.69 29.04
C SER A 556 -17.74 36.64 28.26
N ARG A 557 -16.57 36.93 28.80
CA ARG A 557 -15.48 37.57 28.08
C ARG A 557 -14.75 36.53 27.24
N ALA A 558 -14.56 36.81 25.95
CA ALA A 558 -13.73 35.99 25.07
C ALA A 558 -12.31 36.56 24.97
N ALA A 559 -11.34 35.89 25.59
CA ALA A 559 -9.93 36.29 25.57
C ALA A 559 -9.02 35.14 25.98
N ASP A 560 -7.73 35.23 25.65
CA ASP A 560 -6.70 34.30 26.14
C ASP A 560 -7.01 32.82 25.80
N GLY A 561 -7.62 32.59 24.63
CA GLY A 561 -8.05 31.26 24.16
C GLY A 561 -9.19 30.63 24.98
N LYS A 562 -9.85 31.42 25.83
CA LYS A 562 -10.88 30.96 26.78
C LYS A 562 -12.12 31.85 26.76
N ILE A 563 -13.19 31.33 27.34
CA ILE A 563 -14.35 32.12 27.74
C ILE A 563 -14.39 32.21 29.27
N ARG A 564 -14.56 33.42 29.81
CA ARG A 564 -14.62 33.69 31.25
C ARG A 564 -15.94 34.37 31.57
N ALA A 565 -16.82 33.72 32.33
CA ALA A 565 -18.10 34.30 32.73
C ALA A 565 -17.88 35.59 33.53
N TYR A 566 -18.59 36.67 33.21
CA TYR A 566 -18.57 37.86 34.06
C TYR A 566 -19.28 37.57 35.38
N ASP A 567 -18.69 37.99 36.49
CA ASP A 567 -19.26 37.79 37.83
C ASP A 567 -20.50 38.68 38.09
N ALA A 568 -20.59 39.81 37.39
CA ALA A 568 -21.72 40.74 37.48
C ALA A 568 -21.90 41.54 36.18
N TRP A 569 -23.12 42.04 35.97
CA TRP A 569 -23.45 42.94 34.86
C TRP A 569 -22.58 44.21 34.84
N THR A 570 -22.26 44.77 36.01
CA THR A 570 -21.37 45.93 36.12
C THR A 570 -19.94 45.61 35.65
N GLY A 571 -19.44 44.41 35.92
CA GLY A 571 -18.13 43.96 35.44
C GLY A 571 -18.09 43.84 33.92
N PHE A 572 -19.16 43.29 33.33
CA PHE A 572 -19.35 43.27 31.87
C PHE A 572 -19.29 44.68 31.28
N LEU A 573 -20.11 45.62 31.76
CA LEU A 573 -20.13 46.99 31.23
C LEU A 573 -18.78 47.71 31.36
N ARG A 574 -18.08 47.55 32.49
CA ARG A 574 -16.78 48.21 32.74
C ARG A 574 -15.68 47.75 31.79
N LEU A 575 -15.65 46.46 31.46
CA LEU A 575 -14.62 45.88 30.58
C LEU A 575 -15.01 45.92 29.10
N ASN A 576 -16.30 45.75 28.79
CA ASN A 576 -16.81 45.72 27.43
C ASN A 576 -17.06 47.13 26.86
N GLY A 577 -17.30 48.12 27.72
CA GLY A 577 -17.57 49.51 27.32
C GLY A 577 -18.96 49.75 26.73
N SER A 578 -19.73 48.70 26.44
CA SER A 578 -21.11 48.74 25.96
C SER A 578 -21.97 47.64 26.59
N SER A 579 -23.28 47.75 26.44
CA SER A 579 -24.25 46.69 26.79
C SER A 579 -24.41 45.62 25.71
N THR A 580 -23.68 45.73 24.60
CA THR A 580 -23.81 44.83 23.44
C THR A 580 -22.87 43.63 23.56
N PHE A 581 -23.38 42.46 23.16
CA PHE A 581 -22.62 41.21 23.14
C PHE A 581 -22.98 40.42 21.87
N VAL A 582 -22.11 39.49 21.48
CA VAL A 582 -22.35 38.61 20.34
C VAL A 582 -23.01 37.31 20.82
N THR A 583 -24.16 36.98 20.24
CA THR A 583 -24.80 35.68 20.45
C THR A 583 -24.19 34.66 19.50
N LEU A 584 -23.70 33.54 20.04
CA LEU A 584 -23.09 32.45 19.27
C LEU A 584 -23.93 31.18 19.37
N PRO A 585 -23.90 30.31 18.35
CA PRO A 585 -24.42 28.95 18.49
C PRO A 585 -23.75 28.22 19.68
N ASP A 586 -24.53 27.53 20.50
CA ASP A 586 -24.01 26.87 21.71
C ASP A 586 -22.94 25.82 21.37
N LYS A 587 -23.07 25.13 20.23
CA LYS A 587 -22.07 24.16 19.76
C LYS A 587 -20.70 24.80 19.51
N SER A 588 -20.66 26.02 18.99
CA SER A 588 -19.40 26.75 18.78
C SER A 588 -18.78 27.18 20.10
N LEU A 589 -19.61 27.61 21.05
CA LEU A 589 -19.16 27.99 22.39
C LEU A 589 -18.57 26.80 23.15
N ALA A 590 -19.15 25.61 22.99
CA ALA A 590 -18.67 24.36 23.59
C ALA A 590 -17.29 23.89 23.06
N MET A 591 -16.82 24.45 21.95
CA MET A 591 -15.46 24.17 21.42
C MET A 591 -14.36 24.94 22.17
N LEU A 592 -14.75 25.93 22.97
CA LEU A 592 -13.85 26.80 23.72
C LEU A 592 -13.70 26.31 25.15
N SER A 593 -12.50 26.43 25.70
CA SER A 593 -12.27 26.12 27.11
C SER A 593 -12.80 27.24 28.01
N THR A 594 -13.47 26.88 29.08
CA THR A 594 -13.91 27.82 30.12
C THR A 594 -12.75 28.13 31.08
N GLY A 595 -12.52 29.41 31.36
CA GLY A 595 -11.59 29.87 32.39
C GLY A 595 -12.31 30.30 33.67
N SER A 596 -11.55 30.64 34.72
CA SER A 596 -12.09 31.26 35.93
C SER A 596 -12.88 32.53 35.60
N SER A 597 -13.89 32.85 36.41
CA SER A 597 -14.74 34.03 36.22
C SER A 597 -13.93 35.31 36.00
N GLN A 598 -14.45 36.20 35.15
CA GLN A 598 -13.95 37.55 34.98
C GLN A 598 -14.55 38.42 36.08
N LEU A 599 -13.76 38.65 37.12
CA LEU A 599 -14.12 39.50 38.25
C LEU A 599 -14.28 40.97 37.81
N THR A 600 -15.19 41.66 38.49
CA THR A 600 -15.49 43.08 38.24
C THR A 600 -14.28 43.95 38.54
N VAL A 601 -13.79 44.65 37.51
CA VAL A 601 -12.72 45.65 37.64
C VAL A 601 -13.10 46.74 38.62
N GLY A 602 -12.17 47.13 39.50
CA GLY A 602 -12.41 48.09 40.57
C GLY A 602 -13.08 47.48 41.81
N GLY A 603 -13.42 46.18 41.80
CA GLY A 603 -13.96 45.47 42.95
C GLY A 603 -12.89 44.94 43.91
N LEU A 604 -13.28 44.71 45.16
CA LEU A 604 -12.42 44.13 46.21
C LEU A 604 -12.80 42.68 46.48
N TYR A 605 -11.80 41.79 46.46
CA TYR A 605 -12.01 40.35 46.58
C TYR A 605 -11.02 39.72 47.56
N ARG A 606 -11.47 38.65 48.21
CA ARG A 606 -10.63 37.76 49.03
C ARG A 606 -11.07 36.31 48.88
N THR A 607 -10.29 35.38 49.41
CA THR A 607 -10.65 33.97 49.47
C THR A 607 -10.96 33.55 50.90
N ALA A 608 -11.51 32.35 51.09
CA ALA A 608 -11.74 31.81 52.43
C ALA A 608 -10.43 31.45 53.15
N GLY A 609 -9.42 31.01 52.40
CA GLY A 609 -8.12 30.56 52.95
C GLY A 609 -7.07 31.64 53.12
N ASN A 610 -7.31 32.87 52.62
CA ASN A 610 -6.35 33.97 52.70
C ASN A 610 -7.05 35.27 53.13
N PRO A 611 -6.63 35.91 54.24
CA PRO A 611 -7.23 37.16 54.71
C PRO A 611 -6.90 38.38 53.85
N ASN A 612 -5.90 38.29 52.96
CA ASN A 612 -5.50 39.39 52.08
C ASN A 612 -6.64 39.78 51.14
N VAL A 613 -6.89 41.08 51.05
CA VAL A 613 -7.89 41.67 50.14
C VAL A 613 -7.16 42.25 48.94
N TYR A 614 -7.69 42.00 47.74
CA TYR A 614 -7.13 42.48 46.49
C TYR A 614 -8.13 43.32 45.71
N LEU A 615 -7.67 44.43 45.15
CA LEU A 615 -8.35 45.19 44.11
C LEU A 615 -8.09 44.54 42.76
N ILE A 616 -9.14 44.28 41.98
CA ILE A 616 -8.99 43.84 40.58
C ILE A 616 -8.67 45.04 39.69
N ASP A 617 -7.48 45.00 39.09
CA ASP A 617 -6.94 46.03 38.22
C ASP A 617 -6.90 45.51 36.77
N GLY A 618 -7.87 45.94 35.97
CA GLY A 618 -8.04 45.49 34.60
C GLY A 618 -8.42 44.00 34.48
N PRO A 619 -8.35 43.45 33.26
CA PRO A 619 -8.79 42.08 33.02
C PRO A 619 -7.85 40.99 33.54
N LYS A 620 -6.58 41.34 33.85
CA LYS A 620 -5.48 40.38 34.10
C LYS A 620 -4.73 40.58 35.41
N SER A 621 -4.89 41.70 36.12
CA SER A 621 -4.06 42.03 37.28
C SER A 621 -4.86 42.27 38.55
N LYS A 622 -4.19 42.15 39.70
CA LYS A 622 -4.73 42.47 41.02
C LYS A 622 -3.70 43.20 41.87
N ILE A 623 -4.18 44.02 42.81
CA ILE A 623 -3.35 44.86 43.69
C ILE A 623 -3.72 44.55 45.14
N LEU A 624 -2.73 44.18 45.95
CA LEU A 624 -2.93 43.91 47.38
C LEU A 624 -3.31 45.17 48.16
N LEU A 625 -4.32 45.09 49.02
CA LEU A 625 -4.62 46.13 50.01
C LEU A 625 -3.97 45.75 51.35
N LYS A 626 -3.05 46.60 51.82
CA LYS A 626 -2.53 46.53 53.20
C LYS A 626 -3.46 47.19 54.22
N SER A 627 -4.24 48.16 53.79
CA SER A 627 -5.32 48.80 54.54
C SER A 627 -6.41 49.27 53.57
N PHE A 628 -7.60 49.57 54.10
CA PHE A 628 -8.70 50.10 53.31
C PHE A 628 -8.62 51.62 53.08
N ASP A 629 -7.71 52.31 53.77
CA ASP A 629 -7.68 53.78 53.76
C ASP A 629 -7.35 54.38 52.38
N PRO A 630 -6.36 53.89 51.60
CA PRO A 630 -6.14 54.38 50.23
C PRO A 630 -7.34 54.15 49.31
N ALA A 631 -7.99 52.99 49.42
CA ALA A 631 -9.19 52.68 48.65
C ALA A 631 -10.37 53.60 49.02
N SER A 632 -10.56 53.84 50.32
CA SER A 632 -11.59 54.76 50.84
C SER A 632 -11.33 56.20 50.39
N ALA A 633 -10.07 56.65 50.47
CA ALA A 633 -9.65 57.99 50.04
C ALA A 633 -9.89 58.20 48.54
N ALA A 634 -9.82 57.14 47.73
CA ALA A 634 -10.10 57.18 46.30
C ALA A 634 -11.60 57.09 45.96
N GLY A 635 -12.48 56.90 46.96
CA GLY A 635 -13.92 56.79 46.77
C GLY A 635 -14.40 55.41 46.34
N MET A 636 -13.62 54.36 46.60
CA MET A 636 -14.00 52.99 46.24
C MET A 636 -15.11 52.44 47.15
N SER A 637 -15.94 51.54 46.60
CA SER A 637 -16.76 50.68 47.44
C SER A 637 -15.86 49.74 48.24
N LEU A 638 -15.99 49.76 49.57
CA LEU A 638 -15.21 48.90 50.47
C LEU A 638 -15.86 47.52 50.68
N LYS A 639 -16.91 47.19 49.92
CA LYS A 639 -17.54 45.87 49.98
C LYS A 639 -16.58 44.83 49.42
N VAL A 640 -16.18 43.88 50.27
CA VAL A 640 -15.33 42.75 49.87
C VAL A 640 -16.20 41.55 49.50
N ALA A 641 -15.98 41.02 48.30
CA ALA A 641 -16.60 39.77 47.84
C ALA A 641 -15.68 38.57 48.09
N TYR A 642 -16.27 37.39 48.29
CA TYR A 642 -15.55 36.14 48.43
C TYR A 642 -15.56 35.37 47.11
N VAL A 643 -14.40 34.87 46.71
CA VAL A 643 -14.20 34.07 45.49
C VAL A 643 -13.30 32.88 45.79
N SER A 644 -13.23 31.94 44.84
CA SER A 644 -12.33 30.79 44.95
C SER A 644 -10.86 31.20 44.82
N ASP A 645 -9.96 30.37 45.36
CA ASP A 645 -8.51 30.54 45.17
C ASP A 645 -8.12 30.50 43.69
N ALA A 646 -8.81 29.68 42.88
CA ALA A 646 -8.58 29.56 41.45
C ALA A 646 -8.96 30.84 40.67
N GLU A 647 -9.97 31.58 41.11
CA GLU A 647 -10.36 32.85 40.50
C GLU A 647 -9.34 33.94 40.80
N LEU A 648 -8.94 34.12 42.06
CA LEU A 648 -7.94 35.14 42.41
C LEU A 648 -6.54 34.79 41.89
N LYS A 649 -6.18 33.52 41.78
CA LYS A 649 -4.90 33.08 41.19
C LYS A 649 -4.83 33.29 39.67
N ALA A 650 -5.97 33.48 38.99
CA ALA A 650 -5.99 33.80 37.56
C ALA A 650 -5.54 35.24 37.25
N TYR A 651 -5.35 36.09 38.27
CA TYR A 651 -4.88 37.47 38.14
C TYR A 651 -3.44 37.60 38.66
N THR A 652 -2.61 38.28 37.88
CA THR A 652 -1.22 38.57 38.21
C THR A 652 -1.15 39.64 39.31
N ASP A 653 -0.35 39.40 40.35
CA ASP A 653 -0.06 40.41 41.37
C ASP A 653 0.76 41.56 40.79
N SER A 654 0.34 42.80 41.05
CA SER A 654 1.09 44.01 40.64
C SER A 654 2.43 44.19 41.37
N GLY A 655 2.70 43.38 42.41
CA GLY A 655 3.91 43.43 43.23
C GLY A 655 3.98 44.60 44.22
N THR A 656 3.20 45.66 44.02
CA THR A 656 3.15 46.84 44.91
C THR A 656 1.76 46.99 45.52
N PRO A 657 1.62 47.00 46.86
CA PRO A 657 0.33 47.23 47.51
C PRO A 657 -0.28 48.57 47.10
N LEU A 658 -1.61 48.66 47.21
CA LEU A 658 -2.36 49.89 46.91
C LEU A 658 -1.94 51.00 47.88
N GLY A 659 -1.38 52.08 47.34
CA GLY A 659 -1.04 53.31 48.05
C GLY A 659 -1.98 54.45 47.69
N TYR A 660 -1.67 55.66 48.16
CA TYR A 660 -2.47 56.85 47.88
C TYR A 660 -2.19 57.48 46.52
N GLY A 661 -1.12 57.07 45.82
CA GLY A 661 -0.78 57.56 44.49
C GLY A 661 -1.33 56.63 43.41
N TYR A 662 -1.96 57.22 42.39
CA TYR A 662 -2.59 56.51 41.29
C TYR A 662 -2.09 57.07 39.96
N VAL A 663 -1.75 56.21 39.01
CA VAL A 663 -1.35 56.61 37.65
C VAL A 663 -2.33 56.04 36.65
N CYS A 664 -2.98 56.93 35.90
CA CYS A 664 -3.95 56.62 34.87
C CYS A 664 -3.43 57.12 33.51
N GLY A 665 -2.90 56.21 32.71
CA GLY A 665 -2.14 56.57 31.51
C GLY A 665 -0.89 57.36 31.91
N THR A 666 -0.75 58.58 31.40
CA THR A 666 0.37 59.48 31.74
C THR A 666 0.08 60.36 32.97
N ASN A 667 -1.18 60.44 33.42
CA ASN A 667 -1.61 61.36 34.46
C ASN A 667 -1.45 60.75 35.85
N ALA A 668 -0.99 61.56 36.80
CA ALA A 668 -0.82 61.18 38.20
C ALA A 668 -1.90 61.79 39.08
N TYR A 669 -2.33 61.04 40.08
CA TYR A 669 -3.37 61.46 41.03
C TYR A 669 -2.99 61.03 42.44
N VAL A 670 -3.50 61.75 43.43
CA VAL A 670 -3.56 61.29 44.82
C VAL A 670 -5.01 61.04 45.23
N ALA A 671 -5.23 59.98 45.98
CA ALA A 671 -6.53 59.63 46.54
C ALA A 671 -6.79 60.44 47.82
N ALA A 672 -7.83 61.27 47.80
CA ALA A 672 -8.22 62.09 48.94
C ALA A 672 -9.69 62.50 48.83
N GLY A 673 -10.39 62.56 49.98
CA GLY A 673 -11.77 63.03 50.04
C GLY A 673 -12.78 62.22 49.21
N GLY A 674 -12.48 60.96 48.88
CA GLY A 674 -13.35 60.10 48.07
C GLY A 674 -13.22 60.31 46.57
N THR A 675 -12.12 60.90 46.09
CA THR A 675 -11.88 61.17 44.67
C THR A 675 -10.39 61.09 44.35
N LEU A 676 -10.05 60.92 43.07
CA LEU A 676 -8.69 61.05 42.58
C LEU A 676 -8.41 62.52 42.21
N VAL A 677 -7.44 63.14 42.89
CA VAL A 677 -7.08 64.54 42.68
C VAL A 677 -5.81 64.63 41.83
N PRO A 678 -5.82 65.35 40.68
CA PRO A 678 -4.66 65.46 39.80
C PRO A 678 -3.42 66.02 40.52
N VAL A 679 -2.27 65.42 40.27
CA VAL A 679 -0.96 65.86 40.79
C VAL A 679 -0.05 66.21 39.62
N PRO A 680 0.11 67.50 39.29
CA PRO A 680 1.01 67.95 38.23
C PRO A 680 2.49 67.69 38.56
N ASP A 681 2.85 67.80 39.84
CA ASP A 681 4.20 67.59 40.34
C ASP A 681 4.22 66.50 41.42
N ARG A 682 4.72 65.31 41.06
CA ARG A 682 4.82 64.16 41.97
C ARG A 682 5.85 64.39 43.07
N THR A 683 6.79 65.33 42.91
CA THR A 683 7.80 65.61 43.95
C THR A 683 7.18 66.29 45.17
N LEU A 684 6.08 67.02 44.98
CA LEU A 684 5.30 67.65 46.05
C LEU A 684 4.51 66.62 46.88
N TYR A 685 4.11 65.50 46.27
CA TYR A 685 3.39 64.39 46.89
C TYR A 685 4.19 63.09 46.79
N PRO A 686 5.17 62.86 47.68
CA PRO A 686 6.10 61.73 47.62
C PRO A 686 5.45 60.44 48.14
N VAL A 687 4.29 60.08 47.62
CA VAL A 687 3.58 58.83 47.91
C VAL A 687 3.98 57.74 46.92
N ALA A 688 3.74 56.48 47.26
CA ALA A 688 3.84 55.39 46.30
C ALA A 688 2.72 55.50 45.25
N TYR A 689 3.07 55.37 43.97
CA TYR A 689 2.16 55.48 42.84
C TYR A 689 1.94 54.12 42.17
N ASN A 690 0.69 53.64 42.19
CA ASN A 690 0.28 52.44 41.47
C ASN A 690 -0.17 52.81 40.05
N SER A 691 0.47 52.25 39.03
CA SER A 691 -0.03 52.29 37.65
C SER A 691 -1.23 51.37 37.51
N LEU A 692 -2.37 51.96 37.15
CA LEU A 692 -3.62 51.25 36.98
C LEU A 692 -3.93 51.01 35.50
N ASP A 693 -4.64 49.92 35.24
CA ASP A 693 -5.27 49.65 33.96
C ASP A 693 -6.31 50.73 33.62
N ALA A 694 -6.45 51.04 32.33
CA ALA A 694 -7.37 52.06 31.85
C ALA A 694 -8.83 51.79 32.28
N SER A 695 -9.26 50.52 32.31
CA SER A 695 -10.60 50.14 32.75
C SER A 695 -10.80 50.36 34.26
N THR A 696 -9.77 50.16 35.08
CA THR A 696 -9.81 50.46 36.53
C THR A 696 -9.84 51.96 36.74
N CYS A 697 -9.00 52.71 36.03
CA CYS A 697 -8.99 54.16 36.05
C CYS A 697 -10.35 54.78 35.72
N ALA A 698 -11.09 54.18 34.78
CA ALA A 698 -12.41 54.67 34.40
C ALA A 698 -13.46 54.53 35.53
N VAL A 699 -13.23 53.67 36.53
CA VAL A 699 -14.13 53.49 37.68
C VAL A 699 -14.12 54.69 38.62
N PHE A 700 -12.99 55.39 38.72
CA PHE A 700 -12.80 56.45 39.71
C PHE A 700 -13.28 57.82 39.21
N SER A 701 -14.01 58.52 40.08
CA SER A 701 -14.24 59.96 39.99
C SER A 701 -12.91 60.71 40.09
N LYS A 702 -12.75 61.75 39.27
CA LYS A 702 -11.54 62.58 39.23
C LYS A 702 -11.91 64.03 39.45
N SER A 703 -11.19 64.70 40.35
CA SER A 703 -11.30 66.15 40.55
C SER A 703 -10.83 66.89 39.29
N LYS A 704 -11.47 68.02 38.99
CA LYS A 704 -11.00 68.97 37.96
C LYS A 704 -9.90 69.89 38.49
N THR A 705 -9.83 70.08 39.81
CA THR A 705 -8.87 70.97 40.46
C THR A 705 -7.65 70.17 40.91
N PRO A 706 -6.43 70.61 40.57
CA PRO A 706 -5.19 69.97 41.04
C PRO A 706 -5.01 70.03 42.55
N ALA A 707 -4.21 69.10 43.08
CA ALA A 707 -3.92 69.01 44.50
C ALA A 707 -3.07 70.23 44.97
N PRO A 708 -3.56 71.03 45.95
CA PRO A 708 -2.85 72.21 46.45
C PRO A 708 -1.67 71.85 47.35
N LYS A 709 -0.68 72.73 47.47
CA LYS A 709 0.47 72.53 48.37
C LYS A 709 0.13 72.46 49.87
N PHE A 710 -1.11 72.69 50.28
CA PHE A 710 -1.54 72.49 51.66
C PHE A 710 -2.39 71.25 51.79
N ILE A 711 -2.17 70.48 52.85
CA ILE A 711 -3.01 69.35 53.24
C ILE A 711 -3.59 69.58 54.64
N ARG A 712 -4.79 69.07 54.89
CA ARG A 712 -5.47 69.20 56.18
C ARG A 712 -5.97 67.85 56.67
N THR A 713 -5.67 67.50 57.92
CA THR A 713 -6.17 66.28 58.56
C THR A 713 -7.55 66.49 59.18
N GLY A 714 -8.24 65.40 59.52
CA GLY A 714 -9.60 65.43 60.09
C GLY A 714 -9.72 66.14 61.44
N ASP A 715 -8.65 66.23 62.23
CA ASP A 715 -8.58 67.04 63.47
C ASP A 715 -8.29 68.53 63.22
N GLY A 716 -8.18 68.92 61.95
CA GLY A 716 -7.99 70.30 61.55
C GLY A 716 -6.55 70.78 61.43
N ARG A 717 -5.53 69.95 61.73
CA ARG A 717 -4.11 70.34 61.52
C ARG A 717 -3.81 70.55 60.04
N ILE A 718 -3.07 71.61 59.74
CA ILE A 718 -2.68 71.98 58.36
C ILE A 718 -1.17 71.77 58.21
N TYR A 719 -0.77 71.22 57.07
CA TYR A 719 0.63 71.08 56.70
C TYR A 719 0.87 71.72 55.33
N LEU A 720 2.00 72.43 55.20
CA LEU A 720 2.56 72.85 53.92
C LEU A 720 3.42 71.71 53.37
N LEU A 721 3.20 71.34 52.12
CA LEU A 721 4.07 70.46 51.35
C LEU A 721 5.13 71.30 50.65
N ASP A 722 6.40 70.96 50.89
CA ASP A 722 7.56 71.69 50.39
C ASP A 722 8.75 70.74 50.27
N GLY A 723 9.37 70.67 49.09
CA GLY A 723 10.52 69.79 48.82
C GLY A 723 10.29 68.30 49.15
N GLY A 724 9.07 67.78 48.95
CA GLY A 724 8.72 66.40 49.30
C GLY A 724 8.64 66.13 50.80
N ARG A 725 8.43 67.16 51.62
CA ARG A 725 8.24 67.04 53.08
C ARG A 725 6.99 67.76 53.53
N LYS A 726 6.38 67.28 54.61
CA LYS A 726 5.28 67.96 55.29
C LYS A 726 5.82 68.84 56.41
N ARG A 727 5.41 70.11 56.42
CA ARG A 727 5.81 71.14 57.39
C ARG A 727 4.56 71.58 58.13
N ALA A 728 4.50 71.37 59.44
CA ALA A 728 3.32 71.72 60.23
C ALA A 728 3.11 73.24 60.23
N VAL A 729 1.86 73.67 60.03
CA VAL A 729 1.43 75.07 60.14
C VAL A 729 0.70 75.20 61.47
N ASP A 730 1.38 75.80 62.46
CA ASP A 730 0.96 75.83 63.86
C ASP A 730 -0.12 76.88 64.19
N THR A 731 -0.20 77.94 63.38
CA THR A 731 -1.15 79.05 63.57
C THR A 731 -1.89 79.39 62.29
N MET A 732 -3.15 79.85 62.43
CA MET A 732 -3.94 80.32 61.28
C MET A 732 -3.33 81.58 60.63
N ALA A 733 -2.67 82.43 61.42
CA ALA A 733 -1.92 83.58 60.90
C ALA A 733 -0.80 83.14 59.94
N ARG A 734 -0.08 82.05 60.28
CA ARG A 734 0.95 81.47 59.41
C ARG A 734 0.35 80.87 58.13
N TYR A 735 -0.79 80.17 58.23
CA TYR A 735 -1.52 79.67 57.06
C TYR A 735 -1.91 80.80 56.09
N ILE A 736 -2.43 81.92 56.61
CA ILE A 736 -2.78 83.10 55.82
C ILE A 736 -1.53 83.70 55.18
N ALA A 737 -0.44 83.87 55.92
CA ALA A 737 0.82 84.42 55.41
C ALA A 737 1.45 83.59 54.28
N LEU A 738 1.22 82.27 54.28
CA LEU A 738 1.71 81.36 53.23
C LEU A 738 0.79 81.28 52.00
N GLY A 739 -0.27 82.09 51.95
CA GLY A 739 -1.24 82.15 50.86
C GLY A 739 -2.35 81.08 50.95
N GLY A 740 -2.57 80.50 52.13
CA GLY A 740 -3.53 79.43 52.36
C GLY A 740 -4.95 79.71 51.83
N PRO A 741 -5.60 80.84 52.19
CA PRO A 741 -6.99 81.10 51.79
C PRO A 741 -7.25 81.12 50.28
N SER A 742 -6.27 81.54 49.46
CA SER A 742 -6.40 81.55 48.00
C SER A 742 -6.05 80.21 47.34
N ILE A 743 -5.13 79.44 47.94
CA ILE A 743 -4.67 78.15 47.42
C ILE A 743 -5.60 77.00 47.86
N GLY A 744 -6.19 77.12 49.04
CA GLY A 744 -6.97 76.06 49.70
C GLY A 744 -6.08 74.94 50.24
N PHE A 745 -6.72 73.88 50.74
CA PHE A 745 -6.06 72.66 51.21
C PHE A 745 -6.77 71.41 50.68
N LEU A 746 -6.03 70.31 50.59
CA LEU A 746 -6.57 68.99 50.34
C LEU A 746 -6.86 68.28 51.67
N SER A 747 -8.11 67.90 51.90
CA SER A 747 -8.47 67.10 53.07
C SER A 747 -7.99 65.66 52.91
N VAL A 748 -7.17 65.19 53.84
CA VAL A 748 -6.52 63.86 53.80
C VAL A 748 -6.67 63.12 55.12
N SER A 749 -6.55 61.79 55.08
CA SER A 749 -6.55 60.96 56.30
C SER A 749 -5.24 61.13 57.07
N PHE A 750 -5.23 60.73 58.34
CA PHE A 750 -3.99 60.71 59.12
C PHE A 750 -2.94 59.76 58.53
N ASP A 751 -3.37 58.62 58.00
CA ASP A 751 -2.46 57.64 57.42
C ASP A 751 -1.84 58.13 56.11
N PHE A 752 -2.58 58.90 55.30
CA PHE A 752 -2.00 59.63 54.17
C PHE A 752 -0.85 60.53 54.63
N VAL A 753 -1.07 61.35 55.66
CA VAL A 753 -0.07 62.31 56.15
C VAL A 753 1.18 61.61 56.70
N LYS A 754 1.03 60.41 57.29
CA LYS A 754 2.18 59.61 57.76
C LYS A 754 3.09 59.12 56.62
N THR A 755 2.58 59.00 55.40
CA THR A 755 3.40 58.59 54.25
C THR A 755 4.37 59.67 53.78
N ILE A 756 4.14 60.93 54.15
CA ILE A 756 4.98 62.06 53.73
C ILE A 756 6.02 62.33 54.84
N PRO A 757 7.33 62.39 54.51
CA PRO A 757 8.38 62.69 55.49
C PRO A 757 8.18 64.04 56.18
N ASP A 758 8.53 64.12 57.47
CA ASP A 758 8.48 65.38 58.22
C ASP A 758 9.58 66.36 57.78
N GLY A 759 9.24 67.64 57.75
CA GLY A 759 10.16 68.76 57.61
C GLY A 759 10.08 69.71 58.81
N PRO A 760 10.91 70.77 58.84
CA PRO A 760 10.81 71.80 59.87
C PRO A 760 9.47 72.53 59.79
N LEU A 761 9.05 73.16 60.90
CA LEU A 761 7.84 73.99 60.97
C LEU A 761 7.74 74.97 59.78
N ALA A 762 6.54 75.17 59.24
CA ALA A 762 6.31 75.86 57.97
C ALA A 762 6.64 77.36 58.03
#